data_AF-A0AA39AFA8-F1
#
_entry.id   AF-A0AA39AFA8-F1
#
_cell.length_a   1.000
_cell.length_b   1.000
_cell.length_c   1.000
_cell.angle_alpha   90.00
_cell.angle_beta   90.00
_cell.angle_gamma   90.00
#
_symmetry.space_group_name_H-M   'P 1'
#
loop_
_entity.id
_entity.type
_entity.pdbx_description
1 polymer ?
#
loop_
_entity_poly.entity_id
_entity_poly.type
_entity_poly.pdbx_seq_one_letter_code
_entity_poly.pdbx_strand_id
1 'polypeptide(L)'
;MSGHDSKYFSTTKKGEIPELKEELNSQYKDKRKDAVKKVIAAMTVGKDVSSLFTDVVNCMQTENLELKKLVYLYLINYAKSQPDLAILAVNTFVKDSQDPNPLIRALAVRTMGCIRVDKITEYLCDPLQRCLKDDDPYVRKTASICVAKLYDINAELVEDRGFLESLKDLISDNNPMVVANAVAALSEIQENSSRPIFEVTSHTLSKLLTALNECTEWGQVFILDALSKYKAADAREAESIVERVTPRLQHANCAVVLSAVKMILQQMELITSTDVVRNLCKKMAPPLVTLLSAEPEIQYVALRNINLIVQRRPTILAHEIKVFFCKYNDPIYVKMEKLEIMIKLASDRNIDQVLLEFKEYATEVDVDFVRKAVRAIGRCAIKLERAAERCISVLLELIKIKVNYVVQEAIIVIKDIFRRYPNTYESIIATLCESLDTLDEPEAKASMIWIIGEYAERIDNADELLESFLESFPEEPAQVQLQLLTATVKLFLKKPTEGPQQMIQVVLNNATVETDNPDLRDRAYIYWRLLSTDPEAAKDVVLAEKPVISDDSNQLDPSLLDELLANIATLSSVYHKPPDSFVTRVKTTPQRSEEEDYPDGSEAGYSESSAHAPDSGASPPTSSSSVPYASPKHPAATQVSPPPSAPAPDLLGDLIGLDNAIVPVDQPVEPAGPPLPVLLPASTGQGLQISAHLARKDGQIFYSMLFENNSQIPLDGFMIQFNKNSFGLAPAGPLQVPQLQPGTSARTLLPMVLFQNMAPGPPNSLLQVAVKNNQQPVWYFSDKISLLVLFSEDGKMERASFLEAWKSLPDSNEVSKEFPGITVNSLEGILDRLAASKVFFIAKRKHANQEVLYLSAQVPRGITFLIELTMVAGAPGVKCAIKTPSPEMAPLFFEAIETLLREKDDSEVHRVQTRIHELL
;
A
#
# COMPACT_ATOMS: atom_id res chain seq x y z
N MET A 1 19.63 -20.66 -9.96
CA MET A 1 20.15 -21.73 -9.06
C MET A 1 19.90 -23.06 -9.75
N SER A 2 20.85 -23.99 -9.71
CA SER A 2 20.60 -25.31 -10.32
C SER A 2 19.55 -26.05 -9.49
N GLY A 3 18.69 -26.86 -10.11
CA GLY A 3 17.67 -27.67 -9.40
C GLY A 3 18.25 -28.58 -8.30
N HIS A 4 19.56 -28.84 -8.34
CA HIS A 4 20.30 -29.59 -7.33
C HIS A 4 20.55 -28.85 -6.01
N ASP A 5 20.44 -27.52 -5.96
CA ASP A 5 20.74 -26.72 -4.76
C ASP A 5 19.57 -26.68 -3.74
N SER A 6 18.36 -27.10 -4.15
CA SER A 6 17.16 -27.18 -3.31
C SER A 6 17.33 -28.11 -2.09
N LYS A 7 18.15 -29.15 -2.23
CA LYS A 7 18.46 -30.11 -1.15
C LYS A 7 19.08 -29.44 0.08
N TYR A 8 19.82 -28.35 -0.10
CA TYR A 8 20.51 -27.66 1.01
C TYR A 8 19.56 -26.86 1.92
N PHE A 9 18.32 -26.62 1.50
CA PHE A 9 17.30 -25.90 2.30
C PHE A 9 16.38 -26.82 3.12
N SER A 10 16.50 -28.14 2.94
CA SER A 10 15.62 -29.15 3.54
C SER A 10 16.04 -29.64 4.94
N THR A 11 17.22 -29.24 5.41
CA THR A 11 17.84 -29.82 6.62
C THR A 11 17.59 -28.95 7.86
N THR A 12 16.67 -29.43 8.72
CA THR A 12 16.32 -28.87 10.04
C THR A 12 16.51 -29.91 11.14
N LYS A 13 17.61 -30.67 11.12
CA LYS A 13 17.95 -31.60 12.21
C LYS A 13 18.78 -30.91 13.30
N LYS A 14 18.46 -31.19 14.57
CA LYS A 14 19.31 -30.81 15.72
C LYS A 14 20.62 -31.60 15.64
N GLY A 15 21.76 -30.92 15.54
CA GLY A 15 23.11 -31.52 15.44
C GLY A 15 23.96 -31.13 14.22
N GLU A 16 23.44 -30.27 13.33
CA GLU A 16 24.11 -29.92 12.06
C GLU A 16 25.36 -29.02 12.20
N ILE A 17 25.45 -28.17 13.22
CA ILE A 17 26.57 -27.20 13.34
C ILE A 17 27.93 -27.91 13.54
N PRO A 18 28.06 -28.93 14.42
CA PRO A 18 29.28 -29.73 14.50
C PRO A 18 29.64 -30.44 13.19
N GLU A 19 28.66 -31.02 12.48
CA GLU A 19 28.89 -31.70 11.19
C GLU A 19 29.39 -30.70 10.14
N LEU A 20 28.77 -29.52 10.05
CA LEU A 20 29.23 -28.44 9.17
C LEU A 20 30.64 -27.99 9.52
N LYS A 21 30.99 -27.92 10.81
CA LYS A 21 32.34 -27.59 11.24
C LYS A 21 33.37 -28.61 10.76
N GLU A 22 33.04 -29.90 10.80
CA GLU A 22 33.89 -30.95 10.24
C GLU A 22 33.99 -30.86 8.70
N GLU A 23 32.87 -30.65 8.02
CA GLU A 23 32.84 -30.52 6.55
C GLU A 23 33.60 -29.28 6.06
N LEU A 24 33.55 -28.15 6.78
CA LEU A 24 34.30 -26.92 6.47
C LEU A 24 35.82 -27.11 6.61
N ASN A 25 36.25 -27.96 7.54
CA ASN A 25 37.66 -28.29 7.75
C ASN A 25 38.16 -29.47 6.90
N SER A 26 37.31 -29.96 5.98
CA SER A 26 37.66 -31.06 5.07
C SER A 26 38.78 -30.70 4.09
N GLN A 27 39.67 -31.65 3.80
CA GLN A 27 40.71 -31.51 2.79
C GLN A 27 40.13 -31.43 1.36
N TYR A 28 38.94 -31.98 1.15
CA TYR A 28 38.27 -32.01 -0.15
C TYR A 28 37.59 -30.67 -0.46
N LYS A 29 37.99 -30.03 -1.56
CA LYS A 29 37.47 -28.72 -2.00
C LYS A 29 35.95 -28.73 -2.23
N ASP A 30 35.41 -29.81 -2.82
CA ASP A 30 33.98 -29.93 -3.10
C ASP A 30 33.14 -30.04 -1.83
N LYS A 31 33.64 -30.79 -0.81
CA LYS A 31 32.98 -30.89 0.49
C LYS A 31 32.93 -29.53 1.21
N ARG A 32 34.01 -28.74 1.16
CA ARG A 32 34.01 -27.38 1.71
C ARG A 32 33.03 -26.47 0.99
N LYS A 33 32.93 -26.57 -0.33
CA LYS A 33 31.96 -25.81 -1.13
C LYS A 33 30.52 -26.16 -0.74
N ASP A 34 30.20 -27.44 -0.62
CA ASP A 34 28.88 -27.90 -0.18
C ASP A 34 28.57 -27.49 1.26
N ALA A 35 29.55 -27.55 2.16
CA ALA A 35 29.42 -27.09 3.53
C ALA A 35 29.10 -25.59 3.60
N VAL A 36 29.83 -24.75 2.86
CA VAL A 36 29.54 -23.31 2.80
C VAL A 36 28.16 -23.04 2.21
N LYS A 37 27.72 -23.80 1.18
CA LYS A 37 26.34 -23.69 0.67
C LYS A 37 25.29 -24.00 1.74
N LYS A 38 25.49 -25.08 2.53
CA LYS A 38 24.62 -25.41 3.66
C LYS A 38 24.63 -24.32 4.74
N VAL A 39 25.79 -23.71 5.01
CA VAL A 39 25.91 -22.58 5.96
C VAL A 39 25.13 -21.35 5.46
N ILE A 40 25.22 -21.02 4.17
CA ILE A 40 24.43 -19.93 3.57
C ILE A 40 22.93 -20.26 3.56
N ALA A 41 22.55 -21.52 3.32
CA ALA A 41 21.16 -21.96 3.44
C ALA A 41 20.64 -21.80 4.89
N ALA A 42 21.43 -22.21 5.90
CA ALA A 42 21.09 -21.98 7.30
C ALA A 42 20.97 -20.49 7.65
N MET A 43 21.89 -19.65 7.14
CA MET A 43 21.87 -18.19 7.31
C MET A 43 20.61 -17.55 6.67
N THR A 44 20.21 -17.99 5.49
CA THR A 44 19.00 -17.50 4.79
C THR A 44 17.69 -17.92 5.46
N VAL A 45 17.69 -19.06 6.17
CA VAL A 45 16.57 -19.50 7.03
C VAL A 45 16.57 -18.79 8.39
N GLY A 46 17.58 -17.96 8.68
CA GLY A 46 17.68 -17.20 9.94
C GLY A 46 18.25 -18.00 11.12
N LYS A 47 18.88 -19.16 10.88
CA LYS A 47 19.63 -19.88 11.92
C LYS A 47 20.96 -19.15 12.19
N ASP A 48 21.31 -19.00 13.47
CA ASP A 48 22.61 -18.47 13.85
C ASP A 48 23.71 -19.49 13.54
N VAL A 49 24.63 -19.11 12.65
CA VAL A 49 25.82 -19.87 12.24
C VAL A 49 27.11 -19.10 12.56
N SER A 50 27.04 -18.13 13.47
CA SER A 50 28.19 -17.33 13.93
C SER A 50 29.30 -18.18 14.56
N SER A 51 28.97 -19.33 15.16
CA SER A 51 29.95 -20.25 15.75
C SER A 51 30.93 -20.85 14.73
N LEU A 52 30.60 -20.77 13.44
CA LEU A 52 31.42 -21.29 12.33
C LEU A 52 32.34 -20.22 11.72
N PHE A 53 32.40 -19.00 12.31
CA PHE A 53 33.06 -17.85 11.69
C PHE A 53 34.52 -18.12 11.31
N THR A 54 35.32 -18.65 12.23
CA THR A 54 36.72 -19.02 11.99
C THR A 54 36.86 -20.10 10.91
N ASP A 55 35.98 -21.09 10.91
CA ASP A 55 36.01 -22.21 9.96
C ASP A 55 35.67 -21.72 8.53
N VAL A 56 34.71 -20.79 8.41
CA VAL A 56 34.33 -20.16 7.14
C VAL A 56 35.43 -19.21 6.64
N VAL A 57 36.07 -18.43 7.51
CA VAL A 57 37.20 -17.56 7.15
C VAL A 57 38.38 -18.37 6.64
N ASN A 58 38.65 -19.54 7.21
CA ASN A 58 39.69 -20.44 6.71
C ASN A 58 39.41 -20.94 5.27
N CYS A 59 38.15 -20.97 4.85
CA CYS A 59 37.75 -21.32 3.49
C CYS A 59 37.90 -20.16 2.48
N MET A 60 38.22 -18.95 2.94
CA MET A 60 38.34 -17.75 2.11
C MET A 60 39.53 -17.79 1.14
N GLN A 61 40.64 -18.45 1.54
CA GLN A 61 41.84 -18.60 0.73
C GLN A 61 41.64 -19.68 -0.36
N THR A 62 40.94 -19.30 -1.42
CA THR A 62 40.62 -20.17 -2.56
C THR A 62 40.63 -19.39 -3.87
N GLU A 63 40.99 -20.06 -4.95
CA GLU A 63 40.90 -19.54 -6.32
C GLU A 63 39.48 -19.71 -6.91
N ASN A 64 38.62 -20.50 -6.25
CA ASN A 64 37.25 -20.71 -6.70
C ASN A 64 36.39 -19.47 -6.40
N LEU A 65 36.01 -18.73 -7.45
CA LEU A 65 35.21 -17.51 -7.36
C LEU A 65 33.84 -17.74 -6.70
N GLU A 66 33.19 -18.88 -6.94
CA GLU A 66 31.89 -19.20 -6.34
C GLU A 66 32.01 -19.36 -4.83
N LEU A 67 33.00 -20.13 -4.37
CA LEU A 67 33.25 -20.31 -2.94
C LEU A 67 33.62 -18.98 -2.27
N LYS A 68 34.46 -18.16 -2.93
CA LYS A 68 34.85 -16.83 -2.44
C LYS A 68 33.63 -15.91 -2.30
N LYS A 69 32.71 -15.88 -3.28
CA LYS A 69 31.45 -15.11 -3.20
C LYS A 69 30.59 -15.53 -2.01
N LEU A 70 30.47 -16.83 -1.74
CA LEU A 70 29.68 -17.33 -0.61
C LEU A 70 30.32 -16.96 0.74
N VAL A 71 31.62 -17.13 0.89
CA VAL A 71 32.36 -16.74 2.10
C VAL A 71 32.26 -15.23 2.34
N TYR A 72 32.39 -14.43 1.30
CA TYR A 72 32.25 -12.97 1.39
C TYR A 72 30.83 -12.54 1.80
N LEU A 73 29.80 -13.21 1.27
CA LEU A 73 28.42 -12.96 1.68
C LEU A 73 28.19 -13.28 3.16
N TYR A 74 28.74 -14.40 3.64
CA TYR A 74 28.70 -14.77 5.07
C TYR A 74 29.39 -13.69 5.93
N LEU A 75 30.58 -13.24 5.52
CA LEU A 75 31.33 -12.21 6.24
C LEU A 75 30.58 -10.89 6.35
N ILE A 76 29.93 -10.41 5.28
CA ILE A 76 29.15 -9.17 5.32
C ILE A 76 28.06 -9.22 6.39
N ASN A 77 27.40 -10.38 6.55
CA ASN A 77 26.31 -10.55 7.50
C ASN A 77 26.79 -10.66 8.96
N TYR A 78 27.84 -11.45 9.21
CA TYR A 78 28.29 -11.76 10.58
C TYR A 78 29.44 -10.88 11.10
N ALA A 79 30.13 -10.10 10.26
CA ALA A 79 31.24 -9.27 10.69
C ALA A 79 30.82 -8.21 11.73
N LYS A 80 29.59 -7.71 11.68
CA LYS A 80 29.07 -6.78 12.70
C LYS A 80 28.95 -7.43 14.08
N SER A 81 28.54 -8.70 14.13
CA SER A 81 28.39 -9.45 15.37
C SER A 81 29.72 -9.97 15.92
N GLN A 82 30.75 -10.08 15.08
CA GLN A 82 32.08 -10.61 15.41
C GLN A 82 33.21 -9.74 14.81
N PRO A 83 33.37 -8.48 15.27
CA PRO A 83 34.30 -7.52 14.66
C PRO A 83 35.78 -7.92 14.81
N ASP A 84 36.17 -8.51 15.94
CA ASP A 84 37.57 -8.88 16.18
C ASP A 84 38.03 -10.05 15.30
N LEU A 85 37.14 -11.02 15.04
CA LEU A 85 37.43 -12.14 14.12
C LEU A 85 37.44 -11.67 12.66
N ALA A 86 36.67 -10.64 12.31
CA ALA A 86 36.63 -10.10 10.96
C ALA A 86 38.00 -9.51 10.51
N ILE A 87 38.86 -9.11 11.46
CA ILE A 87 40.22 -8.65 11.17
C ILE A 87 41.05 -9.73 10.46
N LEU A 88 40.80 -11.01 10.76
CA LEU A 88 41.50 -12.14 10.11
C LEU A 88 41.27 -12.18 8.59
N ALA A 89 40.16 -11.62 8.11
CA ALA A 89 39.84 -11.56 6.69
C ALA A 89 40.54 -10.40 5.95
N VAL A 90 41.00 -9.36 6.65
CA VAL A 90 41.58 -8.13 6.06
C VAL A 90 42.78 -8.45 5.18
N ASN A 91 43.72 -9.26 5.66
CA ASN A 91 44.91 -9.63 4.89
C ASN A 91 44.54 -10.34 3.58
N THR A 92 43.50 -11.18 3.61
CA THR A 92 43.01 -11.87 2.42
C THR A 92 42.33 -10.90 1.46
N PHE A 93 41.55 -9.93 1.95
CA PHE A 93 40.98 -8.89 1.09
C PHE A 93 42.03 -8.00 0.44
N VAL A 94 43.07 -7.58 1.17
CA VAL A 94 44.17 -6.77 0.62
C VAL A 94 44.93 -7.55 -0.45
N LYS A 95 45.14 -8.85 -0.25
CA LYS A 95 45.72 -9.74 -1.28
C LYS A 95 44.80 -9.86 -2.50
N ASP A 96 43.50 -10.10 -2.28
CA ASP A 96 42.51 -10.27 -3.35
C ASP A 96 42.29 -8.97 -4.14
N SER A 97 42.49 -7.80 -3.53
CA SER A 97 42.46 -6.50 -4.21
C SER A 97 43.56 -6.32 -5.26
N GLN A 98 44.59 -7.18 -5.24
CA GLN A 98 45.73 -7.18 -6.16
C GLN A 98 45.75 -8.45 -7.03
N ASP A 99 44.67 -9.23 -7.02
CA ASP A 99 44.57 -10.45 -7.83
C ASP A 99 44.58 -10.10 -9.34
N PRO A 100 45.21 -10.92 -10.20
CA PRO A 100 45.18 -10.70 -11.65
C PRO A 100 43.76 -10.61 -12.22
N ASN A 101 42.79 -11.30 -11.61
CA ASN A 101 41.41 -11.29 -12.05
C ASN A 101 40.66 -10.03 -11.59
N PRO A 102 40.20 -9.15 -12.51
CA PRO A 102 39.48 -7.93 -12.15
C PRO A 102 38.19 -8.20 -11.37
N LEU A 103 37.53 -9.34 -11.59
CA LEU A 103 36.33 -9.71 -10.85
C LEU A 103 36.62 -10.00 -9.38
N ILE A 104 37.79 -10.57 -9.07
CA ILE A 104 38.22 -10.83 -7.69
C ILE A 104 38.62 -9.50 -7.02
N ARG A 105 39.36 -8.63 -7.71
CA ARG A 105 39.71 -7.29 -7.19
C ARG A 105 38.48 -6.47 -6.83
N ALA A 106 37.55 -6.35 -7.77
CA ALA A 106 36.30 -5.62 -7.58
C ALA A 106 35.44 -6.24 -6.46
N LEU A 107 35.36 -7.57 -6.40
CA LEU A 107 34.62 -8.28 -5.35
C LEU A 107 35.21 -8.01 -3.97
N ALA A 108 36.54 -8.02 -3.82
CA ALA A 108 37.23 -7.73 -2.57
C ALA A 108 36.93 -6.32 -2.07
N VAL A 109 37.15 -5.30 -2.90
CA VAL A 109 36.87 -3.90 -2.53
C VAL A 109 35.40 -3.67 -2.22
N ARG A 110 34.49 -4.23 -3.02
CA ARG A 110 33.04 -4.13 -2.78
C ARG A 110 32.64 -4.75 -1.44
N THR A 111 33.20 -5.91 -1.10
CA THR A 111 32.89 -6.60 0.14
C THR A 111 33.46 -5.86 1.34
N MET A 112 34.71 -5.39 1.26
CA MET A 112 35.30 -4.56 2.31
C MET A 112 34.46 -3.30 2.59
N GLY A 113 34.00 -2.59 1.54
CA GLY A 113 33.15 -1.41 1.70
C GLY A 113 31.73 -1.69 2.21
N CYS A 114 31.29 -2.95 2.25
CA CYS A 114 30.03 -3.35 2.89
C CYS A 114 30.19 -3.68 4.38
N ILE A 115 31.42 -3.91 4.86
CA ILE A 115 31.69 -4.27 6.25
C ILE A 115 31.81 -2.97 7.06
N ARG A 116 30.81 -2.70 7.91
CA ARG A 116 30.77 -1.50 8.77
C ARG A 116 31.50 -1.77 10.09
N VAL A 117 32.82 -1.92 10.04
CA VAL A 117 33.70 -2.08 11.21
C VAL A 117 34.86 -1.10 11.07
N ASP A 118 34.97 -0.14 11.98
CA ASP A 118 35.88 1.01 11.86
C ASP A 118 37.34 0.61 11.62
N LYS A 119 37.82 -0.43 12.32
CA LYS A 119 39.18 -0.97 12.13
C LYS A 119 39.43 -1.45 10.70
N ILE A 120 38.43 -1.96 9.98
CA ILE A 120 38.55 -2.47 8.61
C ILE A 120 38.53 -1.32 7.60
N THR A 121 37.81 -0.24 7.92
CA THR A 121 37.65 0.96 7.09
C THR A 121 39.00 1.59 6.74
N GLU A 122 39.95 1.67 7.68
CA GLU A 122 41.29 2.19 7.40
C GLU A 122 42.06 1.33 6.39
N TYR A 123 41.98 0.00 6.53
CA TYR A 123 42.65 -0.95 5.62
C TYR A 123 42.05 -0.98 4.21
N LEU A 124 40.84 -0.46 4.02
CA LEU A 124 40.21 -0.32 2.70
C LEU A 124 40.82 0.81 1.86
N CYS A 125 41.38 1.83 2.48
CA CYS A 125 41.77 3.06 1.78
C CYS A 125 42.82 2.81 0.69
N ASP A 126 43.90 2.08 0.98
CA ASP A 126 44.94 1.83 -0.02
C ASP A 126 44.47 0.91 -1.18
N PRO A 127 43.78 -0.21 -0.92
CA PRO A 127 43.12 -0.99 -1.96
C PRO A 127 42.16 -0.15 -2.82
N LEU A 128 41.33 0.69 -2.20
CA LEU A 128 40.34 1.49 -2.89
C LEU A 128 40.99 2.52 -3.83
N GLN A 129 42.04 3.22 -3.37
CA GLN A 129 42.76 4.21 -4.16
C GLN A 129 43.40 3.58 -5.41
N ARG A 130 43.93 2.36 -5.28
CA ARG A 130 44.46 1.59 -6.42
C ARG A 130 43.34 1.21 -7.39
N CYS A 131 42.21 0.71 -6.88
CA CYS A 131 41.09 0.29 -7.72
C CYS A 131 40.40 1.46 -8.47
N LEU A 132 40.47 2.70 -7.97
CA LEU A 132 40.00 3.88 -8.70
C LEU A 132 40.86 4.20 -9.94
N LYS A 133 42.13 3.76 -9.94
CA LYS A 133 43.09 3.93 -11.04
C LYS A 133 43.36 2.62 -11.80
N ASP A 134 42.52 1.60 -11.61
CA ASP A 134 42.67 0.29 -12.27
C ASP A 134 42.46 0.40 -13.78
N ASP A 135 43.10 -0.47 -14.56
CA ASP A 135 42.94 -0.50 -16.02
C ASP A 135 41.54 -0.99 -16.43
N ASP A 136 40.92 -1.85 -15.61
CA ASP A 136 39.63 -2.46 -15.91
C ASP A 136 38.43 -1.56 -15.48
N PRO A 137 37.51 -1.21 -16.40
CA PRO A 137 36.35 -0.37 -16.08
C PRO A 137 35.40 -0.97 -15.04
N TYR A 138 35.30 -2.29 -14.93
CA TYR A 138 34.46 -2.96 -13.93
C TYR A 138 35.00 -2.73 -12.52
N VAL A 139 36.33 -2.68 -12.36
CA VAL A 139 36.97 -2.38 -11.08
C VAL A 139 36.75 -0.90 -10.73
N ARG A 140 37.02 0.03 -11.66
CA ARG A 140 36.83 1.48 -11.42
C ARG A 140 35.39 1.85 -11.08
N LYS A 141 34.39 1.31 -11.79
CA LYS A 141 32.97 1.56 -11.46
C LYS A 141 32.60 1.02 -10.07
N THR A 142 33.15 -0.15 -9.69
CA THR A 142 32.89 -0.75 -8.38
C THR A 142 33.55 0.05 -7.26
N ALA A 143 34.77 0.52 -7.51
CA ALA A 143 35.48 1.42 -6.60
C ALA A 143 34.70 2.73 -6.40
N SER A 144 34.12 3.30 -7.46
CA SER A 144 33.33 4.55 -7.37
C SER A 144 32.17 4.43 -6.38
N ILE A 145 31.39 3.35 -6.47
CA ILE A 145 30.29 3.06 -5.53
C ILE A 145 30.81 2.75 -4.11
N CYS A 146 31.98 2.13 -4.00
CA CYS A 146 32.61 1.87 -2.71
C CYS A 146 33.00 3.16 -1.98
N VAL A 147 33.42 4.21 -2.71
CA VAL A 147 33.69 5.53 -2.12
C VAL A 147 32.44 6.13 -1.49
N ALA A 148 31.28 6.05 -2.16
CA ALA A 148 30.02 6.53 -1.57
C ALA A 148 29.68 5.78 -0.27
N LYS A 149 29.84 4.46 -0.24
CA LYS A 149 29.64 3.66 0.98
C LYS A 149 30.63 4.00 2.08
N LEU A 150 31.87 4.31 1.73
CA LEU A 150 32.90 4.73 2.68
C LEU A 150 32.54 6.08 3.28
N TYR A 151 32.01 7.01 2.48
CA TYR A 151 31.57 8.33 2.94
C TYR A 151 30.41 8.22 3.96
N ASP A 152 29.47 7.29 3.75
CA ASP A 152 28.39 7.00 4.70
C ASP A 152 28.89 6.45 6.05
N ILE A 153 30.08 5.84 6.08
CA ILE A 153 30.69 5.29 7.30
C ILE A 153 31.56 6.35 7.98
N ASN A 154 32.47 6.97 7.23
CA ASN A 154 33.40 7.98 7.71
C ASN A 154 33.71 9.00 6.59
N ALA A 155 33.00 10.13 6.62
CA ALA A 155 33.16 11.21 5.64
C ALA A 155 34.52 11.90 5.73
N GLU A 156 35.06 12.13 6.94
CA GLU A 156 36.35 12.81 7.16
C GLU A 156 37.49 12.04 6.50
N LEU A 157 37.52 10.71 6.65
CA LEU A 157 38.52 9.86 6.02
C LEU A 157 38.46 9.92 4.49
N VAL A 158 37.27 10.12 3.91
CA VAL A 158 37.11 10.26 2.45
C VAL A 158 37.70 11.58 1.95
N GLU A 159 37.48 12.66 2.70
CA GLU A 159 38.02 13.98 2.41
C GLU A 159 39.55 14.02 2.56
N ASP A 160 40.08 13.55 3.68
CA ASP A 160 41.52 13.59 3.99
C ASP A 160 42.38 12.80 3.00
N ARG A 161 41.83 11.70 2.47
CA ARG A 161 42.53 10.80 1.55
C ARG A 161 42.39 11.22 0.08
N GLY A 162 41.65 12.28 -0.22
CA GLY A 162 41.49 12.81 -1.59
C GLY A 162 40.65 11.91 -2.51
N PHE A 163 39.70 11.15 -1.94
CA PHE A 163 38.83 10.27 -2.73
C PHE A 163 37.78 11.07 -3.53
N LEU A 164 37.38 12.25 -3.04
CA LEU A 164 36.42 13.12 -3.72
C LEU A 164 37.00 13.67 -5.03
N GLU A 165 38.26 14.12 -5.03
CA GLU A 165 38.97 14.55 -6.24
C GLU A 165 39.11 13.39 -7.22
N SER A 166 39.47 12.20 -6.71
CA SER A 166 39.58 10.99 -7.53
C SER A 166 38.25 10.64 -8.21
N LEU A 167 37.10 10.78 -7.51
CA LEU A 167 35.77 10.59 -8.10
C LEU A 167 35.43 11.66 -9.15
N LYS A 168 35.79 12.93 -8.92
CA LYS A 168 35.56 14.01 -9.88
C LYS A 168 36.34 13.78 -11.18
N ASP A 169 37.57 13.28 -11.08
CA ASP A 169 38.38 12.92 -12.24
C ASP A 169 37.73 11.80 -13.07
N LEU A 170 37.07 10.82 -12.42
CA LEU A 170 36.36 9.72 -13.08
C LEU A 170 35.11 10.15 -13.87
N ILE A 171 34.60 11.38 -13.69
CA ILE A 171 33.56 11.92 -14.58
C ILE A 171 34.09 12.09 -16.02
N SER A 172 35.41 12.20 -16.16
CA SER A 172 36.10 12.32 -17.44
C SER A 172 36.64 10.98 -17.98
N ASP A 173 36.21 9.85 -17.42
CA ASP A 173 36.65 8.52 -17.85
C ASP A 173 36.18 8.23 -19.29
N ASN A 174 36.98 7.44 -20.01
CA ASN A 174 36.66 6.99 -21.37
C ASN A 174 35.48 6.00 -21.39
N ASN A 175 35.21 5.30 -20.29
CA ASN A 175 34.13 4.33 -20.20
C ASN A 175 32.86 4.95 -19.60
N PRO A 176 31.73 4.99 -20.35
CA PRO A 176 30.48 5.58 -19.88
C PRO A 176 29.91 4.93 -18.61
N MET A 177 30.16 3.64 -18.36
CA MET A 177 29.69 2.97 -17.15
C MET A 177 30.41 3.47 -15.90
N VAL A 178 31.70 3.81 -16.01
CA VAL A 178 32.47 4.39 -14.90
C VAL A 178 31.95 5.79 -14.61
N VAL A 179 31.76 6.61 -15.65
CA VAL A 179 31.18 7.96 -15.54
C VAL A 179 29.82 7.92 -14.85
N ALA A 180 28.92 7.03 -15.27
CA ALA A 180 27.59 6.91 -14.66
C ALA A 180 27.64 6.54 -13.18
N ASN A 181 28.52 5.61 -12.77
CA ASN A 181 28.65 5.22 -11.36
C ASN A 181 29.37 6.29 -10.53
N ALA A 182 30.32 7.03 -11.11
CA ALA A 182 30.95 8.18 -10.47
C ALA A 182 29.93 9.30 -10.22
N VAL A 183 29.06 9.60 -11.19
CA VAL A 183 27.96 10.56 -11.04
C VAL A 183 26.96 10.11 -9.98
N ALA A 184 26.58 8.83 -9.97
CA ALA A 184 25.69 8.29 -8.94
C ALA A 184 26.31 8.42 -7.54
N ALA A 185 27.58 8.05 -7.38
CA ALA A 185 28.31 8.17 -6.11
C ALA A 185 28.42 9.64 -5.65
N LEU A 186 28.78 10.56 -6.55
CA LEU A 186 28.89 11.98 -6.23
C LEU A 186 27.53 12.62 -5.89
N SER A 187 26.46 12.18 -6.56
CA SER A 187 25.10 12.66 -6.28
C SER A 187 24.62 12.21 -4.90
N GLU A 188 24.87 10.96 -4.51
CA GLU A 188 24.57 10.43 -3.18
C GLU A 188 25.38 11.17 -2.08
N ILE A 189 26.69 11.33 -2.30
CA ILE A 189 27.58 12.06 -1.39
C ILE A 189 27.12 13.52 -1.20
N GLN A 190 26.67 14.17 -2.28
CA GLN A 190 26.14 15.53 -2.22
C GLN A 190 24.86 15.62 -1.37
N GLU A 191 24.02 14.60 -1.38
CA GLU A 191 22.78 14.57 -0.59
C GLU A 191 23.05 14.34 0.90
N ASN A 192 24.14 13.63 1.23
CA ASN A 192 24.58 13.39 2.61
C ASN A 192 25.52 14.49 3.14
N SER A 193 26.06 15.36 2.28
CA SER A 193 26.93 16.47 2.66
C SER A 193 26.17 17.77 2.90
N SER A 194 26.64 18.56 3.86
CA SER A 194 26.20 19.95 4.06
C SER A 194 26.89 20.95 3.12
N ARG A 195 27.98 20.53 2.47
CA ARG A 195 28.76 21.36 1.56
C ARG A 195 28.46 20.98 0.09
N PRO A 196 28.55 21.93 -0.85
CA PRO A 196 28.51 21.61 -2.27
C PRO A 196 29.81 20.91 -2.68
N ILE A 197 29.75 19.58 -2.83
CA ILE A 197 30.83 18.73 -3.30
C ILE A 197 30.76 18.55 -4.82
N PHE A 198 29.56 18.38 -5.37
CA PHE A 198 29.33 18.08 -6.78
C PHE A 198 28.43 19.14 -7.43
N GLU A 199 29.06 20.04 -8.19
CA GLU A 199 28.38 21.03 -9.02
C GLU A 199 28.64 20.72 -10.49
N VAL A 200 27.55 20.61 -11.27
CA VAL A 200 27.63 20.38 -12.71
C VAL A 200 28.05 21.68 -13.39
N THR A 201 29.27 21.73 -13.92
CA THR A 201 29.76 22.83 -14.75
C THR A 201 29.43 22.60 -16.24
N SER A 202 29.48 23.64 -17.08
CA SER A 202 29.23 23.50 -18.53
C SER A 202 30.17 22.47 -19.22
N HIS A 203 31.42 22.34 -18.75
CA HIS A 203 32.34 21.29 -19.20
C HIS A 203 31.87 19.88 -18.82
N THR A 204 31.40 19.73 -17.58
CA THR A 204 30.86 18.47 -17.06
C THR A 204 29.58 18.09 -17.80
N LEU A 205 28.68 19.05 -18.01
CA LEU A 205 27.46 18.91 -18.81
C LEU A 205 27.75 18.32 -20.19
N SER A 206 28.70 18.89 -20.94
CA SER A 206 29.02 18.39 -22.29
C SER A 206 29.53 16.94 -22.28
N LYS A 207 30.30 16.55 -21.27
CA LYS A 207 30.80 15.17 -21.11
C LYS A 207 29.67 14.22 -20.76
N LEU A 208 28.83 14.58 -19.79
CA LEU A 208 27.68 13.78 -19.37
C LEU A 208 26.67 13.58 -20.50
N LEU A 209 26.37 14.62 -21.30
CA LEU A 209 25.50 14.51 -22.47
C LEU A 209 26.09 13.62 -23.56
N THR A 210 27.43 13.54 -23.66
CA THR A 210 28.08 12.61 -24.59
C THR A 210 27.98 11.17 -24.08
N ALA A 211 28.28 10.96 -22.80
CA ALA A 211 28.20 9.66 -22.13
C ALA A 211 26.76 9.10 -22.12
N LEU A 212 25.74 9.97 -22.07
CA LEU A 212 24.32 9.60 -22.08
C LEU A 212 23.94 8.72 -23.28
N ASN A 213 24.62 8.88 -24.43
CA ASN A 213 24.32 8.11 -25.64
C ASN A 213 24.73 6.63 -25.54
N GLU A 214 25.79 6.35 -24.79
CA GLU A 214 26.45 5.04 -24.72
C GLU A 214 26.24 4.34 -23.36
N CYS A 215 25.57 5.01 -22.41
CA CYS A 215 25.25 4.45 -21.11
C CYS A 215 24.13 3.42 -21.17
N THR A 216 24.20 2.44 -20.26
CA THR A 216 23.05 1.60 -19.91
C THR A 216 21.90 2.44 -19.37
N GLU A 217 20.67 1.93 -19.44
CA GLU A 217 19.47 2.59 -18.91
C GLU A 217 19.61 3.15 -17.48
N TRP A 218 20.22 2.40 -16.56
CA TRP A 218 20.49 2.86 -15.19
C TRP A 218 21.40 4.09 -15.15
N GLY A 219 22.48 4.05 -15.94
CA GLY A 219 23.42 5.16 -16.05
C GLY A 219 22.81 6.39 -16.71
N GLN A 220 21.90 6.20 -17.68
CA GLN A 220 21.17 7.31 -18.28
C GLN A 220 20.28 8.01 -17.26
N VAL A 221 19.59 7.26 -16.38
CA VAL A 221 18.78 7.84 -15.30
C VAL A 221 19.67 8.64 -14.34
N PHE A 222 20.78 8.08 -13.84
CA PHE A 222 21.68 8.79 -12.93
C PHE A 222 22.25 10.08 -13.55
N ILE A 223 22.61 10.03 -14.83
CA ILE A 223 23.08 11.22 -15.55
C ILE A 223 21.95 12.25 -15.69
N LEU A 224 20.76 11.84 -16.13
CA LEU A 224 19.62 12.75 -16.31
C LEU A 224 19.20 13.40 -14.98
N ASP A 225 19.20 12.65 -13.89
CA ASP A 225 18.89 13.19 -12.56
C ASP A 225 19.96 14.17 -12.06
N ALA A 226 21.24 13.88 -12.28
CA ALA A 226 22.31 14.84 -11.98
C ALA A 226 22.19 16.11 -12.84
N LEU A 227 21.89 15.95 -14.13
CA LEU A 227 21.71 17.07 -15.06
C LEU A 227 20.46 17.91 -14.75
N SER A 228 19.42 17.32 -14.16
CA SER A 228 18.22 18.04 -13.72
C SER A 228 18.48 19.11 -12.65
N LYS A 229 19.61 18.99 -11.93
CA LYS A 229 20.07 20.00 -10.97
C LYS A 229 20.79 21.19 -11.64
N TYR A 230 21.18 21.07 -12.92
CA TYR A 230 21.85 22.14 -13.67
C TYR A 230 20.85 23.15 -14.24
N LYS A 231 21.10 24.43 -13.97
CA LYS A 231 20.36 25.54 -14.59
C LYS A 231 21.18 26.10 -15.75
N ALA A 232 20.60 26.07 -16.95
CA ALA A 232 21.24 26.66 -18.13
C ALA A 232 21.45 28.17 -17.94
N ALA A 233 22.54 28.68 -18.50
CA ALA A 233 22.88 30.11 -18.40
C ALA A 233 21.99 30.98 -19.30
N ASP A 234 21.57 30.44 -20.45
CA ASP A 234 20.70 31.14 -21.39
C ASP A 234 19.70 30.19 -22.08
N ALA A 235 18.73 30.78 -22.78
CA ALA A 235 17.71 30.04 -23.51
C ALA A 235 18.28 29.17 -24.65
N ARG A 236 19.44 29.53 -25.23
CA ARG A 236 20.06 28.78 -26.34
C ARG A 236 20.74 27.51 -25.83
N GLU A 237 21.42 27.59 -24.70
CA GLU A 237 21.99 26.44 -24.01
C GLU A 237 20.88 25.50 -23.56
N ALA A 238 19.78 26.03 -22.99
CA ALA A 238 18.60 25.24 -22.64
C ALA A 238 18.02 24.49 -23.86
N GLU A 239 17.85 25.17 -25.00
CA GLU A 239 17.41 24.55 -26.26
C GLU A 239 18.38 23.45 -26.71
N SER A 240 19.70 23.70 -26.68
CA SER A 240 20.71 22.70 -27.07
C SER A 240 20.70 21.46 -26.17
N ILE A 241 20.53 21.63 -24.86
CA ILE A 241 20.40 20.52 -23.90
C ILE A 241 19.15 19.70 -24.23
N VAL A 242 18.00 20.37 -24.43
CA VAL A 242 16.73 19.70 -24.76
C VAL A 242 16.84 18.92 -26.07
N GLU A 243 17.50 19.45 -27.09
CA GLU A 243 17.73 18.73 -28.35
C GLU A 243 18.54 17.44 -28.14
N ARG A 244 19.56 17.47 -27.29
CA ARG A 244 20.38 16.29 -26.96
C ARG A 244 19.64 15.26 -26.10
N VAL A 245 18.71 15.70 -25.24
CA VAL A 245 17.90 14.80 -24.39
C VAL A 245 16.69 14.23 -25.14
N THR A 246 16.17 14.93 -26.15
CA THR A 246 14.97 14.54 -26.91
C THR A 246 14.96 13.07 -27.38
N PRO A 247 16.06 12.48 -27.90
CA PRO A 247 16.09 11.07 -28.30
C PRO A 247 15.77 10.08 -27.17
N ARG A 248 15.97 10.46 -25.90
CA ARG A 248 15.67 9.62 -24.72
C ARG A 248 14.17 9.44 -24.49
N LEU A 249 13.32 10.28 -25.09
CA LEU A 249 11.86 10.14 -25.04
C LEU A 249 11.36 8.86 -25.72
N GLN A 250 12.13 8.28 -26.65
CA GLN A 250 11.77 7.06 -27.38
C GLN A 250 12.33 5.78 -26.73
N HIS A 251 12.91 5.90 -25.52
CA HIS A 251 13.49 4.76 -24.83
C HIS A 251 12.41 3.79 -24.30
N ALA A 252 12.71 2.49 -24.28
CA ALA A 252 11.76 1.47 -23.81
C ALA A 252 11.53 1.53 -22.29
N ASN A 253 12.59 1.86 -21.54
CA ASN A 253 12.52 1.98 -20.08
C ASN A 253 11.81 3.27 -19.64
N CYS A 254 10.75 3.11 -18.85
CA CYS A 254 9.88 4.19 -18.38
C CYS A 254 10.61 5.20 -17.47
N ALA A 255 11.58 4.75 -16.68
CA ALA A 255 12.36 5.63 -15.82
C ALA A 255 13.21 6.63 -16.63
N VAL A 256 13.80 6.18 -17.74
CA VAL A 256 14.56 7.04 -18.66
C VAL A 256 13.64 8.08 -19.31
N VAL A 257 12.45 7.67 -19.75
CA VAL A 257 11.46 8.58 -20.36
C VAL A 257 11.00 9.64 -19.35
N LEU A 258 10.64 9.25 -18.13
CA LEU A 258 10.19 10.20 -17.10
C LEU A 258 11.32 11.15 -16.67
N SER A 259 12.56 10.67 -16.54
CA SER A 259 13.72 11.51 -16.22
C SER A 259 14.05 12.48 -17.36
N ALA A 260 13.89 12.05 -18.62
CA ALA A 260 14.03 12.94 -19.78
C ALA A 260 12.92 14.00 -19.81
N VAL A 261 11.67 13.63 -19.52
CA VAL A 261 10.55 14.58 -19.42
C VAL A 261 10.79 15.59 -18.30
N LYS A 262 11.26 15.15 -17.11
CA LYS A 262 11.67 16.02 -16.00
C LYS A 262 12.70 17.06 -16.45
N MET A 263 13.79 16.60 -17.07
CA MET A 263 14.85 17.47 -17.57
C MET A 263 14.32 18.48 -18.60
N ILE A 264 13.50 18.02 -19.56
CA ILE A 264 12.92 18.88 -20.59
C ILE A 264 11.99 19.93 -19.96
N LEU A 265 11.12 19.54 -19.02
CA LEU A 265 10.19 20.46 -18.36
C LEU A 265 10.92 21.57 -17.59
N GLN A 266 12.00 21.25 -16.88
CA GLN A 266 12.80 22.23 -16.15
C GLN A 266 13.50 23.21 -17.11
N GLN A 267 14.15 22.72 -18.17
CA GLN A 267 14.82 23.60 -19.13
C GLN A 267 13.83 24.43 -19.95
N MET A 268 12.61 23.92 -20.18
CA MET A 268 11.53 24.63 -20.87
C MET A 268 11.08 25.91 -20.15
N GLU A 269 11.33 26.06 -18.85
CA GLU A 269 11.00 27.30 -18.12
C GLU A 269 11.90 28.48 -18.52
N LEU A 270 13.10 28.19 -19.05
CA LEU A 270 14.07 29.19 -19.51
C LEU A 270 13.91 29.54 -21.01
N ILE A 271 13.14 28.76 -21.76
CA ILE A 271 12.95 28.94 -23.20
C ILE A 271 11.87 30.01 -23.45
N THR A 272 12.25 31.13 -24.07
CA THR A 272 11.34 32.25 -24.35
C THR A 272 10.46 32.03 -25.58
N SER A 273 10.87 31.16 -26.51
CA SER A 273 10.15 30.92 -27.77
C SER A 273 8.92 30.04 -27.56
N THR A 274 7.73 30.61 -27.74
CA THR A 274 6.45 29.89 -27.59
C THR A 274 6.27 28.77 -28.62
N ASP A 275 6.84 28.92 -29.82
CA ASP A 275 6.75 27.91 -30.88
C ASP A 275 7.60 26.68 -30.57
N VAL A 276 8.80 26.89 -30.00
CA VAL A 276 9.67 25.81 -29.52
C VAL A 276 8.97 25.05 -28.39
N VAL A 277 8.45 25.76 -27.39
CA VAL A 277 7.68 25.17 -26.27
C VAL A 277 6.50 24.34 -26.78
N ARG A 278 5.73 24.86 -27.75
CA ARG A 278 4.60 24.12 -28.35
C ARG A 278 5.06 22.85 -29.07
N ASN A 279 6.17 22.92 -29.82
CA ASN A 279 6.73 21.77 -30.50
C ASN A 279 7.27 20.72 -29.52
N LEU A 280 7.86 21.12 -28.40
CA LEU A 280 8.30 20.21 -27.35
C LEU A 280 7.12 19.49 -26.68
N CYS A 281 6.05 20.20 -26.35
CA CYS A 281 4.81 19.59 -25.85
C CYS A 281 4.28 18.51 -26.81
N LYS A 282 4.26 18.80 -28.12
CA LYS A 282 3.85 17.81 -29.14
C LYS A 282 4.77 16.59 -29.20
N LYS A 283 6.08 16.76 -28.99
CA LYS A 283 7.05 15.64 -28.95
C LYS A 283 6.94 14.80 -27.68
N MET A 284 6.56 15.39 -26.54
CA MET A 284 6.41 14.69 -25.26
C MET A 284 5.10 13.90 -25.16
N ALA A 285 4.05 14.30 -25.87
CA ALA A 285 2.74 13.63 -25.79
C ALA A 285 2.78 12.14 -26.17
N PRO A 286 3.34 11.70 -27.32
CA PRO A 286 3.35 10.28 -27.69
C PRO A 286 4.11 9.37 -26.70
N PRO A 287 5.30 9.74 -26.20
CA PRO A 287 5.96 9.00 -25.12
C PRO A 287 5.08 8.82 -23.88
N LEU A 288 4.46 9.91 -23.38
CA LEU A 288 3.57 9.85 -22.21
C LEU A 288 2.37 8.92 -22.44
N VAL A 289 1.79 8.94 -23.65
CA VAL A 289 0.71 8.02 -24.05
C VAL A 289 1.21 6.57 -24.11
N THR A 290 2.43 6.33 -24.60
CA THR A 290 3.00 4.99 -24.69
C THR A 290 3.22 4.37 -23.30
N LEU A 291 3.58 5.17 -22.30
CA LEU A 291 3.70 4.72 -20.90
C LEU A 291 2.37 4.17 -20.35
N LEU A 292 1.22 4.67 -20.84
CA LEU A 292 -0.10 4.20 -20.45
C LEU A 292 -0.49 2.85 -21.07
N SER A 293 0.33 2.31 -21.97
CA SER A 293 0.15 0.98 -22.56
C SER A 293 1.00 -0.10 -21.88
N ALA A 294 1.80 0.26 -20.86
CA ALA A 294 2.66 -0.65 -20.11
C ALA A 294 1.86 -1.48 -19.06
N GLU A 295 2.55 -2.19 -18.18
CA GLU A 295 1.94 -2.94 -17.07
C GLU A 295 1.24 -1.99 -16.07
N PRO A 296 0.19 -2.42 -15.36
CA PRO A 296 -0.65 -1.53 -14.54
C PRO A 296 0.10 -0.68 -13.49
N GLU A 297 1.16 -1.23 -12.89
CA GLU A 297 2.04 -0.55 -11.95
C GLU A 297 2.81 0.60 -12.62
N ILE A 298 3.28 0.40 -13.84
CA ILE A 298 3.97 1.42 -14.64
C ILE A 298 2.96 2.47 -15.09
N GLN A 299 1.77 2.05 -15.52
CA GLN A 299 0.68 2.96 -15.88
C GLN A 299 0.33 3.86 -14.69
N TYR A 300 0.22 3.29 -13.48
CA TYR A 300 -0.07 4.07 -12.28
C TYR A 300 1.00 5.13 -12.02
N VAL A 301 2.28 4.75 -12.04
CA VAL A 301 3.40 5.71 -11.89
C VAL A 301 3.34 6.78 -12.98
N ALA A 302 3.07 6.41 -14.22
CA ALA A 302 2.93 7.35 -15.33
C ALA A 302 1.76 8.31 -15.14
N LEU A 303 0.57 7.81 -14.76
CA LEU A 303 -0.62 8.62 -14.50
C LEU A 303 -0.38 9.62 -13.35
N ARG A 304 0.24 9.20 -12.25
CA ARG A 304 0.57 10.09 -11.13
C ARG A 304 1.51 11.23 -11.55
N ASN A 305 2.50 10.95 -12.41
CA ASN A 305 3.38 11.98 -12.95
C ASN A 305 2.67 12.84 -14.02
N ILE A 306 1.87 12.25 -14.91
CA ILE A 306 1.06 12.99 -15.90
C ILE A 306 0.11 13.96 -15.21
N ASN A 307 -0.47 13.59 -14.08
CA ASN A 307 -1.34 14.46 -13.28
C ASN A 307 -0.61 15.75 -12.87
N LEU A 308 0.66 15.66 -12.44
CA LEU A 308 1.49 16.84 -12.14
C LEU A 308 1.82 17.64 -13.40
N ILE A 309 2.18 16.96 -14.49
CA ILE A 309 2.55 17.61 -15.76
C ILE A 309 1.36 18.39 -16.35
N VAL A 310 0.16 17.82 -16.31
CA VAL A 310 -1.08 18.44 -16.81
C VAL A 310 -1.46 19.66 -15.97
N GLN A 311 -1.19 19.67 -14.66
CA GLN A 311 -1.41 20.87 -13.83
C GLN A 311 -0.53 22.04 -14.26
N ARG A 312 0.75 21.78 -14.61
CA ARG A 312 1.67 22.83 -15.11
C ARG A 312 1.40 23.20 -16.58
N ARG A 313 1.09 22.21 -17.42
CA ARG A 313 0.89 22.37 -18.87
C ARG A 313 -0.40 21.68 -19.34
N PRO A 314 -1.57 22.29 -19.12
CA PRO A 314 -2.87 21.67 -19.44
C PRO A 314 -3.04 21.28 -20.91
N THR A 315 -2.34 21.94 -21.83
CA THR A 315 -2.47 21.73 -23.27
C THR A 315 -1.67 20.54 -23.80
N ILE A 316 -0.78 19.93 -23.01
CA ILE A 316 0.16 18.90 -23.49
C ILE A 316 -0.55 17.66 -24.06
N LEU A 317 -1.65 17.23 -23.43
CA LEU A 317 -2.41 16.03 -23.79
C LEU A 317 -3.87 16.34 -24.17
N ALA A 318 -4.17 17.59 -24.55
CA ALA A 318 -5.53 18.03 -24.84
C ALA A 318 -6.20 17.27 -26.01
N HIS A 319 -5.41 16.73 -26.94
CA HIS A 319 -5.89 15.95 -28.09
C HIS A 319 -5.98 14.44 -27.82
N GLU A 320 -5.41 13.95 -26.71
CA GLU A 320 -5.23 12.52 -26.42
C GLU A 320 -6.18 12.01 -25.34
N ILE A 321 -7.32 12.68 -25.14
CA ILE A 321 -8.25 12.37 -24.04
C ILE A 321 -8.73 10.91 -24.02
N LYS A 322 -8.89 10.30 -25.21
CA LYS A 322 -9.37 8.92 -25.36
C LYS A 322 -8.43 7.88 -24.74
N VAL A 323 -7.14 8.20 -24.61
CA VAL A 323 -6.16 7.30 -23.99
C VAL A 323 -6.47 7.09 -22.50
N PHE A 324 -7.12 8.07 -21.87
CA PHE A 324 -7.51 8.03 -20.47
C PHE A 324 -8.86 7.37 -20.23
N PHE A 325 -9.56 6.90 -21.26
CA PHE A 325 -10.79 6.14 -21.04
C PHE A 325 -10.46 4.82 -20.33
N CYS A 326 -11.29 4.47 -19.35
CA CYS A 326 -11.08 3.30 -18.52
C CYS A 326 -11.41 2.05 -19.32
N LYS A 327 -10.53 1.06 -19.29
CA LYS A 327 -10.78 -0.27 -19.86
C LYS A 327 -11.37 -1.17 -18.77
N TYR A 328 -12.11 -2.19 -19.18
CA TYR A 328 -12.70 -3.17 -18.25
C TYR A 328 -11.65 -3.89 -17.39
N ASN A 329 -10.47 -4.15 -17.95
CA ASN A 329 -9.36 -4.83 -17.28
C ASN A 329 -8.44 -3.88 -16.49
N ASP A 330 -8.69 -2.58 -16.50
CA ASP A 330 -7.89 -1.63 -15.72
C ASP A 330 -8.17 -1.81 -14.22
N PRO A 331 -7.14 -1.93 -13.37
CA PRO A 331 -7.33 -1.96 -11.93
C PRO A 331 -7.97 -0.68 -11.41
N ILE A 332 -8.70 -0.79 -10.29
CA ILE A 332 -9.44 0.33 -9.68
C ILE A 332 -8.59 1.59 -9.47
N TYR A 333 -7.36 1.44 -8.96
CA TYR A 333 -6.46 2.55 -8.71
C TYR A 333 -5.98 3.25 -10.00
N VAL A 334 -5.89 2.53 -11.12
CA VAL A 334 -5.60 3.09 -12.44
C VAL A 334 -6.82 3.86 -12.95
N LYS A 335 -8.02 3.28 -12.82
CA LYS A 335 -9.28 3.93 -13.20
C LYS A 335 -9.49 5.26 -12.46
N MET A 336 -9.21 5.27 -11.15
CA MET A 336 -9.31 6.48 -10.32
C MET A 336 -8.40 7.61 -10.81
N GLU A 337 -7.15 7.31 -11.14
CA GLU A 337 -6.22 8.32 -11.66
C GLU A 337 -6.56 8.78 -13.07
N LYS A 338 -7.01 7.87 -13.93
CA LYS A 338 -7.53 8.20 -15.26
C LYS A 338 -8.70 9.17 -15.18
N LEU A 339 -9.66 8.90 -14.29
CA LEU A 339 -10.81 9.75 -14.03
C LEU A 339 -10.39 11.18 -13.64
N GLU A 340 -9.46 11.32 -12.70
CA GLU A 340 -8.95 12.63 -12.27
C GLU A 340 -8.26 13.41 -13.41
N ILE A 341 -7.49 12.72 -14.26
CA ILE A 341 -6.86 13.36 -15.42
C ILE A 341 -7.90 13.75 -16.48
N MET A 342 -8.94 12.94 -16.70
CA MET A 342 -10.04 13.27 -17.62
C MET A 342 -10.75 14.55 -17.21
N ILE A 343 -11.00 14.76 -15.91
CA ILE A 343 -11.60 16.02 -15.39
C ILE A 343 -10.69 17.21 -15.71
N LYS A 344 -9.37 17.06 -15.54
CA LYS A 344 -8.39 18.13 -15.81
C LYS A 344 -8.31 18.46 -17.32
N LEU A 345 -8.37 17.45 -18.18
CA LEU A 345 -8.33 17.59 -19.65
C LEU A 345 -9.69 17.92 -20.28
N ALA A 346 -10.79 17.85 -19.52
CA ALA A 346 -12.11 18.21 -20.01
C ALA A 346 -12.17 19.69 -20.44
N SER A 347 -12.74 19.91 -21.62
CA SER A 347 -12.91 21.21 -22.29
C SER A 347 -14.23 21.23 -23.05
N ASP A 348 -14.68 22.42 -23.47
CA ASP A 348 -15.92 22.56 -24.25
C ASP A 348 -15.95 21.72 -25.54
N ARG A 349 -14.79 21.31 -26.06
CA ARG A 349 -14.68 20.54 -27.31
C ARG A 349 -14.88 19.04 -27.13
N ASN A 350 -14.55 18.49 -25.96
CA ASN A 350 -14.54 17.05 -25.72
C ASN A 350 -15.53 16.60 -24.63
N ILE A 351 -16.20 17.55 -23.98
CA ILE A 351 -17.07 17.28 -22.83
C ILE A 351 -18.19 16.29 -23.13
N ASP A 352 -18.77 16.28 -24.33
CA ASP A 352 -19.83 15.32 -24.68
C ASP A 352 -19.32 13.87 -24.66
N GLN A 353 -18.10 13.64 -25.14
CA GLN A 353 -17.48 12.31 -25.09
C GLN A 353 -17.13 11.92 -23.64
N VAL A 354 -16.62 12.86 -22.85
CA VAL A 354 -16.28 12.63 -21.44
C VAL A 354 -17.52 12.32 -20.61
N LEU A 355 -18.62 13.04 -20.81
CA LEU A 355 -19.87 12.80 -20.09
C LEU A 355 -20.51 11.47 -20.46
N LEU A 356 -20.41 11.06 -21.73
CA LEU A 356 -20.89 9.74 -22.15
C LEU A 356 -20.14 8.63 -21.40
N GLU A 357 -18.81 8.72 -21.32
CA GLU A 357 -17.98 7.76 -20.57
C GLU A 357 -18.27 7.81 -19.07
N PHE A 358 -18.35 9.00 -18.46
CA PHE A 358 -18.65 9.13 -17.03
C PHE A 358 -20.03 8.57 -16.67
N LYS A 359 -21.01 8.70 -17.56
CA LYS A 359 -22.33 8.10 -17.40
C LYS A 359 -22.24 6.57 -17.42
N GLU A 360 -21.44 5.98 -18.31
CA GLU A 360 -21.21 4.53 -18.33
C GLU A 360 -20.49 4.07 -17.04
N TYR A 361 -19.47 4.81 -16.59
CA TYR A 361 -18.74 4.54 -15.35
C TYR A 361 -19.64 4.62 -14.12
N ALA A 362 -20.64 5.50 -14.11
CA ALA A 362 -21.63 5.61 -13.05
C ALA A 362 -22.60 4.41 -12.98
N THR A 363 -22.53 3.49 -13.94
CA THR A 363 -23.31 2.24 -13.97
C THR A 363 -22.46 0.98 -13.79
N GLU A 364 -21.17 1.13 -13.46
CA GLU A 364 -20.30 -0.01 -13.12
C GLU A 364 -20.68 -0.66 -11.77
N VAL A 365 -20.05 -1.80 -11.48
CA VAL A 365 -20.32 -2.61 -10.28
C VAL A 365 -19.63 -2.05 -9.02
N ASP A 366 -18.49 -1.38 -9.17
CA ASP A 366 -17.69 -0.87 -8.05
C ASP A 366 -18.27 0.44 -7.51
N VAL A 367 -18.79 0.40 -6.27
CA VAL A 367 -19.51 1.53 -5.66
C VAL A 367 -18.63 2.77 -5.50
N ASP A 368 -17.37 2.59 -5.10
CA ASP A 368 -16.44 3.70 -4.89
C ASP A 368 -16.11 4.39 -6.22
N PHE A 369 -15.85 3.62 -7.28
CA PHE A 369 -15.63 4.15 -8.62
C PHE A 369 -16.84 4.89 -9.16
N VAL A 370 -18.04 4.30 -9.02
CA VAL A 370 -19.30 4.91 -9.45
C VAL A 370 -19.50 6.25 -8.77
N ARG A 371 -19.32 6.33 -7.45
CA ARG A 371 -19.45 7.60 -6.71
C ARG A 371 -18.46 8.65 -7.21
N LYS A 372 -17.21 8.25 -7.45
CA LYS A 372 -16.20 9.16 -8.00
C LYS A 372 -16.56 9.62 -9.42
N ALA A 373 -17.13 8.76 -10.26
CA ALA A 373 -17.61 9.14 -11.60
C ALA A 373 -18.77 10.15 -11.53
N VAL A 374 -19.74 9.95 -10.63
CA VAL A 374 -20.83 10.90 -10.39
C VAL A 374 -20.29 12.24 -9.89
N ARG A 375 -19.34 12.22 -8.94
CA ARG A 375 -18.64 13.42 -8.48
C ARG A 375 -17.87 14.11 -9.62
N ALA A 376 -17.27 13.35 -10.53
CA ALA A 376 -16.56 13.88 -11.69
C ALA A 376 -17.50 14.63 -12.66
N ILE A 377 -18.72 14.13 -12.90
CA ILE A 377 -19.76 14.84 -13.67
C ILE A 377 -20.06 16.20 -13.02
N GLY A 378 -20.20 16.21 -11.70
CA GLY A 378 -20.39 17.43 -10.91
C GLY A 378 -19.27 18.45 -11.07
N ARG A 379 -18.03 17.98 -10.95
CA ARG A 379 -16.84 18.84 -11.10
C ARG A 379 -16.74 19.42 -12.51
N CYS A 380 -17.09 18.64 -13.53
CA CYS A 380 -17.21 19.15 -14.90
C CYS A 380 -18.26 20.27 -15.03
N ALA A 381 -19.41 20.17 -14.36
CA ALA A 381 -20.44 21.20 -14.35
C ALA A 381 -19.96 22.51 -13.66
N ILE A 382 -19.20 22.38 -12.57
CA ILE A 382 -18.63 23.52 -11.84
C ILE A 382 -17.51 24.19 -12.65
N LYS A 383 -16.66 23.38 -13.30
CA LYS A 383 -15.52 23.85 -14.09
C LYS A 383 -15.94 24.49 -15.42
N LEU A 384 -16.92 23.92 -16.11
CA LEU A 384 -17.35 24.32 -17.46
C LEU A 384 -18.82 24.73 -17.46
N GLU A 385 -19.07 26.04 -17.43
CA GLU A 385 -20.44 26.61 -17.39
C GLU A 385 -21.33 26.14 -18.55
N ARG A 386 -20.79 26.08 -19.78
CA ARG A 386 -21.51 25.58 -20.96
C ARG A 386 -21.86 24.09 -20.91
N ALA A 387 -21.26 23.35 -19.99
CA ALA A 387 -21.53 21.93 -19.79
C ALA A 387 -22.52 21.66 -18.65
N ALA A 388 -22.80 22.65 -17.79
CA ALA A 388 -23.58 22.45 -16.58
C ALA A 388 -24.97 21.86 -16.85
N GLU A 389 -25.72 22.40 -17.82
CA GLU A 389 -27.05 21.90 -18.20
C GLU A 389 -27.03 20.44 -18.67
N ARG A 390 -25.99 20.06 -19.43
CA ARG A 390 -25.80 18.68 -19.90
C ARG A 390 -25.44 17.75 -18.75
N CYS A 391 -24.54 18.16 -17.85
CA CYS A 391 -24.17 17.39 -16.66
C CYS A 391 -25.38 17.13 -15.77
N ILE A 392 -26.20 18.16 -15.56
CA ILE A 392 -27.46 18.08 -14.81
C ILE A 392 -28.43 17.07 -15.44
N SER A 393 -28.57 17.12 -16.77
CA SER A 393 -29.44 16.18 -17.49
C SER A 393 -28.99 14.73 -17.28
N VAL A 394 -27.68 14.48 -17.32
CA VAL A 394 -27.10 13.16 -17.02
C VAL A 394 -27.34 12.75 -15.56
N LEU A 395 -27.14 13.65 -14.59
CA LEU A 395 -27.39 13.37 -13.17
C LEU A 395 -28.86 13.03 -12.91
N LEU A 396 -29.80 13.72 -13.55
CA LEU A 396 -31.23 13.41 -13.49
C LEU A 396 -31.55 12.04 -14.06
N GLU A 397 -30.92 11.66 -15.17
CA GLU A 397 -31.07 10.32 -15.74
C GLU A 397 -30.55 9.25 -14.78
N LEU A 398 -29.41 9.48 -14.14
CA LEU A 398 -28.83 8.57 -13.13
C LEU A 398 -29.74 8.43 -11.90
N ILE A 399 -30.34 9.54 -11.43
CA ILE A 399 -31.32 9.50 -10.32
C ILE A 399 -32.54 8.64 -10.67
N LYS A 400 -33.02 8.72 -11.92
CA LYS A 400 -34.16 7.91 -12.40
C LYS A 400 -33.87 6.41 -12.46
N ILE A 401 -32.60 5.98 -12.45
CA ILE A 401 -32.24 4.55 -12.34
C ILE A 401 -32.59 4.01 -10.94
N LYS A 402 -32.74 4.88 -9.94
CA LYS A 402 -33.10 4.54 -8.55
C LYS A 402 -32.09 3.63 -7.84
N VAL A 403 -30.82 3.72 -8.20
CA VAL A 403 -29.73 3.08 -7.44
C VAL A 403 -29.35 3.98 -6.28
N ASN A 404 -29.53 3.49 -5.05
CA ASN A 404 -29.48 4.31 -3.85
C ASN A 404 -28.18 5.14 -3.72
N TYR A 405 -27.01 4.50 -3.70
CA TYR A 405 -25.73 5.19 -3.56
C TYR A 405 -25.42 6.18 -4.70
N VAL A 406 -26.00 5.98 -5.90
CA VAL A 406 -25.86 6.92 -7.03
C VAL A 406 -26.72 8.15 -6.81
N VAL A 407 -27.97 7.97 -6.39
CA VAL A 407 -28.91 9.06 -6.07
C VAL A 407 -28.33 9.96 -4.98
N GLN A 408 -27.79 9.34 -3.93
CA GLN A 408 -27.18 10.06 -2.81
C GLN A 408 -25.97 10.90 -3.23
N GLU A 409 -25.05 10.31 -3.98
CA GLU A 409 -23.88 11.04 -4.50
C GLU A 409 -24.30 12.17 -5.46
N ALA A 410 -25.30 11.92 -6.31
CA ALA A 410 -25.84 12.91 -7.24
C ALA A 410 -26.45 14.11 -6.50
N ILE A 411 -27.14 13.89 -5.37
CA ILE A 411 -27.70 14.98 -4.54
C ILE A 411 -26.59 15.84 -3.96
N ILE A 412 -25.51 15.23 -3.44
CA ILE A 412 -24.35 15.96 -2.93
C ILE A 412 -23.74 16.84 -4.02
N VAL A 413 -23.60 16.29 -5.22
CA VAL A 413 -23.09 16.99 -6.40
C VAL A 413 -24.00 18.14 -6.82
N ILE A 414 -25.32 17.91 -6.92
CA ILE A 414 -26.28 18.92 -7.35
C ILE A 414 -26.33 20.09 -6.37
N LYS A 415 -26.20 19.85 -5.06
CA LYS A 415 -26.03 20.92 -4.06
C LYS A 415 -24.85 21.83 -4.42
N ASP A 416 -23.70 21.26 -4.77
CA ASP A 416 -22.54 22.07 -5.16
C ASP A 416 -22.77 22.82 -6.48
N ILE A 417 -23.46 22.21 -7.45
CA ILE A 417 -23.87 22.90 -8.69
C ILE A 417 -24.82 24.07 -8.38
N PHE A 418 -25.77 23.93 -7.46
CA PHE A 418 -26.67 25.01 -7.02
C PHE A 418 -25.93 26.13 -6.29
N ARG A 419 -24.85 25.81 -5.57
CA ARG A 419 -23.96 26.82 -4.97
C ARG A 419 -23.14 27.58 -6.03
N ARG A 420 -22.88 26.96 -7.20
CA ARG A 420 -22.21 27.60 -8.33
C ARG A 420 -23.17 28.44 -9.18
N TYR A 421 -24.35 27.91 -9.46
CA TYR A 421 -25.37 28.51 -10.33
C TYR A 421 -26.72 28.61 -9.57
N PRO A 422 -26.82 29.54 -8.60
CA PRO A 422 -28.05 29.70 -7.80
C PRO A 422 -29.24 30.07 -8.69
N ASN A 423 -30.44 29.63 -8.29
CA ASN A 423 -31.73 29.95 -8.94
C ASN A 423 -31.84 29.64 -10.46
N THR A 424 -30.96 28.79 -10.99
CA THR A 424 -30.93 28.49 -12.44
C THR A 424 -31.67 27.20 -12.78
N TYR A 425 -31.57 26.19 -11.91
CA TYR A 425 -32.00 24.81 -12.18
C TYR A 425 -33.06 24.32 -11.18
N GLU A 426 -33.93 25.22 -10.74
CA GLU A 426 -34.92 24.98 -9.67
C GLU A 426 -35.94 23.87 -10.01
N SER A 427 -36.23 23.64 -11.30
CA SER A 427 -37.20 22.63 -11.75
C SER A 427 -36.87 21.20 -11.32
N ILE A 428 -35.63 20.95 -10.90
CA ILE A 428 -35.13 19.64 -10.50
C ILE A 428 -35.49 19.32 -9.05
N ILE A 429 -35.73 20.34 -8.22
CA ILE A 429 -35.92 20.19 -6.78
C ILE A 429 -37.08 19.22 -6.47
N ALA A 430 -38.17 19.28 -7.23
CA ALA A 430 -39.29 18.35 -7.07
C ALA A 430 -38.86 16.88 -7.23
N THR A 431 -38.08 16.56 -8.27
CA THR A 431 -37.56 15.20 -8.50
C THR A 431 -36.58 14.76 -7.41
N LEU A 432 -35.82 15.70 -6.83
CA LEU A 432 -34.93 15.40 -5.70
C LEU A 432 -35.74 15.06 -4.44
N CYS A 433 -36.81 15.81 -4.17
CA CYS A 433 -37.69 15.57 -3.02
C CYS A 433 -38.42 14.23 -3.11
N GLU A 434 -38.79 13.77 -4.31
CA GLU A 434 -39.36 12.43 -4.52
C GLU A 434 -38.42 11.28 -4.11
N SER A 435 -37.12 11.54 -3.98
CA SER A 435 -36.09 10.54 -3.64
C SER A 435 -35.65 10.58 -2.18
N LEU A 436 -36.31 11.38 -1.33
CA LEU A 436 -35.96 11.58 0.09
C LEU A 436 -35.89 10.28 0.89
N ASP A 437 -36.84 9.37 0.67
CA ASP A 437 -36.95 8.10 1.41
C ASP A 437 -35.76 7.15 1.18
N THR A 438 -34.92 7.42 0.18
CA THR A 438 -33.74 6.61 -0.13
C THR A 438 -32.48 7.05 0.62
N LEU A 439 -32.48 8.21 1.26
CA LEU A 439 -31.29 8.82 1.86
C LEU A 439 -30.91 8.15 3.20
N ASP A 440 -29.78 7.44 3.22
CA ASP A 440 -29.19 6.88 4.44
C ASP A 440 -27.86 7.54 4.82
N GLU A 441 -27.10 8.11 3.88
CA GLU A 441 -25.82 8.74 4.17
C GLU A 441 -25.93 10.15 4.78
N PRO A 442 -25.11 10.47 5.79
CA PRO A 442 -25.16 11.77 6.46
C PRO A 442 -24.86 12.95 5.53
N GLU A 443 -23.90 12.80 4.59
CA GLU A 443 -23.53 13.87 3.67
C GLU A 443 -24.65 14.15 2.64
N ALA A 444 -25.33 13.10 2.16
CA ALA A 444 -26.46 13.22 1.24
C ALA A 444 -27.69 13.81 1.94
N LYS A 445 -28.04 13.33 3.15
CA LYS A 445 -29.08 13.92 4.00
C LYS A 445 -28.81 15.41 4.24
N ALA A 446 -27.61 15.75 4.73
CA ALA A 446 -27.23 17.15 4.96
C ALA A 446 -27.33 17.99 3.67
N SER A 447 -26.92 17.43 2.53
CA SER A 447 -27.01 18.13 1.24
C SER A 447 -28.46 18.38 0.82
N MET A 448 -29.35 17.42 1.03
CA MET A 448 -30.77 17.58 0.76
C MET A 448 -31.43 18.61 1.70
N ILE A 449 -31.17 18.52 3.01
CA ILE A 449 -31.66 19.47 4.02
C ILE A 449 -31.18 20.89 3.70
N TRP A 450 -29.94 21.03 3.20
CA TRP A 450 -29.45 22.30 2.70
C TRP A 450 -30.29 22.82 1.53
N ILE A 451 -30.62 21.98 0.54
CA ILE A 451 -31.45 22.37 -0.62
C ILE A 451 -32.83 22.83 -0.13
N ILE A 452 -33.46 22.07 0.77
CA ILE A 452 -34.79 22.41 1.31
C ILE A 452 -34.75 23.77 2.03
N GLY A 453 -33.76 24.01 2.89
CA GLY A 453 -33.62 25.29 3.59
C GLY A 453 -33.23 26.47 2.70
N GLU A 454 -32.44 26.24 1.65
CA GLU A 454 -32.03 27.28 0.69
C GLU A 454 -33.20 27.70 -0.22
N TYR A 455 -34.02 26.74 -0.65
CA TYR A 455 -35.14 26.99 -1.57
C TYR A 455 -36.52 26.87 -0.89
N ALA A 456 -36.59 27.05 0.43
CA ALA A 456 -37.82 26.95 1.22
C ALA A 456 -38.98 27.85 0.75
N GLU A 457 -38.69 28.98 0.08
CA GLU A 457 -39.71 29.87 -0.51
C GLU A 457 -40.38 29.27 -1.75
N ARG A 458 -39.69 28.36 -2.45
CA ARG A 458 -40.15 27.72 -3.68
C ARG A 458 -40.77 26.34 -3.44
N ILE A 459 -40.39 25.70 -2.33
CA ILE A 459 -40.91 24.40 -1.93
C ILE A 459 -42.13 24.62 -1.04
N ASP A 460 -43.30 24.20 -1.49
CA ASP A 460 -44.56 24.45 -0.78
C ASP A 460 -44.64 23.67 0.54
N ASN A 461 -44.29 22.39 0.52
CA ASN A 461 -44.30 21.46 1.66
C ASN A 461 -42.95 21.38 2.41
N ALA A 462 -42.15 22.45 2.40
CA ALA A 462 -40.80 22.46 3.00
C ALA A 462 -40.80 22.20 4.52
N ASP A 463 -41.87 22.64 5.20
CA ASP A 463 -42.14 22.41 6.61
C ASP A 463 -42.35 20.92 6.90
N GLU A 464 -43.27 20.25 6.18
CA GLU A 464 -43.52 18.81 6.34
C GLU A 464 -42.25 17.98 6.09
N LEU A 465 -41.48 18.32 5.06
CA LEU A 465 -40.24 17.61 4.72
C LEU A 465 -39.18 17.76 5.82
N LEU A 466 -38.98 18.98 6.35
CA LEU A 466 -38.00 19.20 7.43
C LEU A 466 -38.47 18.61 8.76
N GLU A 467 -39.78 18.57 9.03
CA GLU A 467 -40.35 17.98 10.24
C GLU A 467 -40.02 16.49 10.33
N SER A 468 -40.13 15.76 9.21
CA SER A 468 -39.76 14.34 9.15
C SER A 468 -38.32 14.06 9.59
N PHE A 469 -37.36 14.94 9.27
CA PHE A 469 -35.98 14.83 9.72
C PHE A 469 -35.76 15.29 11.17
N LEU A 470 -36.65 16.13 11.72
CA LEU A 470 -36.56 16.59 13.10
C LEU A 470 -37.02 15.52 14.09
N GLU A 471 -37.91 14.61 13.69
CA GLU A 471 -38.37 13.49 14.51
C GLU A 471 -37.20 12.59 14.97
N SER A 472 -36.22 12.35 14.09
CA SER A 472 -35.01 11.57 14.38
C SER A 472 -33.79 12.43 14.79
N PHE A 473 -33.97 13.73 15.08
CA PHE A 473 -32.85 14.66 15.31
C PHE A 473 -31.78 14.17 16.31
N PRO A 474 -32.13 13.61 17.50
CA PRO A 474 -31.12 13.14 18.46
C PRO A 474 -30.31 11.94 17.96
N GLU A 475 -30.87 11.16 17.05
CA GLU A 475 -30.25 9.94 16.48
C GLU A 475 -29.35 10.26 15.27
N GLU A 476 -29.55 11.43 14.64
CA GLU A 476 -28.78 11.84 13.47
C GLU A 476 -27.35 12.31 13.83
N PRO A 477 -26.36 12.15 12.91
CA PRO A 477 -25.00 12.63 13.14
C PRO A 477 -24.91 14.17 13.24
N ALA A 478 -23.89 14.67 13.94
CA ALA A 478 -23.69 16.10 14.18
C ALA A 478 -23.72 16.97 12.91
N GLN A 479 -23.19 16.49 11.79
CA GLN A 479 -23.24 17.20 10.51
C GLN A 479 -24.68 17.43 10.02
N VAL A 480 -25.56 16.44 10.18
CA VAL A 480 -26.98 16.51 9.79
C VAL A 480 -27.72 17.42 10.77
N GLN A 481 -27.48 17.27 12.07
CA GLN A 481 -28.07 18.11 13.12
C GLN A 481 -27.76 19.61 12.92
N LEU A 482 -26.49 19.95 12.65
CA LEU A 482 -26.06 21.32 12.35
C LEU A 482 -26.76 21.89 11.11
N GLN A 483 -26.95 21.04 10.10
CA GLN A 483 -27.58 21.43 8.85
C GLN A 483 -29.10 21.57 8.99
N LEU A 484 -29.76 20.72 9.80
CA LEU A 484 -31.17 20.85 10.19
C LEU A 484 -31.41 22.13 10.95
N LEU A 485 -30.63 22.39 12.00
CA LEU A 485 -30.70 23.63 12.78
C LEU A 485 -30.63 24.86 11.86
N THR A 486 -29.66 24.89 10.94
CA THR A 486 -29.52 26.00 9.99
C THR A 486 -30.69 26.08 9.00
N ALA A 487 -31.20 24.95 8.50
CA ALA A 487 -32.31 24.90 7.55
C ALA A 487 -33.64 25.35 8.19
N THR A 488 -33.94 24.93 9.42
CA THR A 488 -35.11 25.36 10.18
C THR A 488 -35.07 26.86 10.46
N VAL A 489 -33.91 27.40 10.82
CA VAL A 489 -33.73 28.85 11.00
C VAL A 489 -34.00 29.61 9.70
N LYS A 490 -33.47 29.13 8.56
CA LYS A 490 -33.77 29.72 7.25
C LYS A 490 -35.25 29.64 6.90
N LEU A 491 -35.90 28.49 7.15
CA LEU A 491 -37.32 28.30 6.87
C LEU A 491 -38.15 29.34 7.63
N PHE A 492 -37.89 29.55 8.91
CA PHE A 492 -38.58 30.56 9.72
C PHE A 492 -38.35 31.99 9.23
N LEU A 493 -37.10 32.35 8.90
CA LEU A 493 -36.77 33.69 8.41
C LEU A 493 -37.42 34.01 7.05
N LYS A 494 -37.69 32.97 6.25
CA LYS A 494 -38.34 33.06 4.93
C LYS A 494 -39.87 32.97 5.01
N LYS A 495 -40.38 32.08 5.86
CA LYS A 495 -41.80 31.79 6.08
C LYS A 495 -42.09 31.81 7.60
N PRO A 496 -42.38 32.99 8.20
CA PRO A 496 -42.66 33.11 9.63
C PRO A 496 -44.12 32.71 9.94
N THR A 497 -44.48 31.45 9.68
CA THR A 497 -45.79 30.86 10.02
C THR A 497 -45.72 30.07 11.34
N GLU A 498 -46.87 29.67 11.90
CA GLU A 498 -46.93 28.95 13.18
C GLU A 498 -46.14 27.62 13.17
N GLY A 499 -46.15 26.87 12.05
CA GLY A 499 -45.42 25.61 11.90
C GLY A 499 -43.90 25.77 12.09
N PRO A 500 -43.19 26.54 11.24
CA PRO A 500 -41.76 26.83 11.38
C PRO A 500 -41.38 27.42 12.75
N GLN A 501 -42.28 28.18 13.38
CA GLN A 501 -42.06 28.70 14.73
C GLN A 501 -42.01 27.58 15.78
N GLN A 502 -42.90 26.59 15.70
CA GLN A 502 -42.86 25.40 16.56
C GLN A 502 -41.61 24.56 16.29
N MET A 503 -41.27 24.35 15.01
CA MET A 503 -40.07 23.59 14.62
C MET A 503 -38.78 24.22 15.17
N ILE A 504 -38.68 25.55 15.17
CA ILE A 504 -37.55 26.26 15.80
C ILE A 504 -37.45 25.98 17.29
N GLN A 505 -38.56 26.00 18.01
CA GLN A 505 -38.55 25.72 19.45
C GLN A 505 -38.09 24.29 19.72
N VAL A 506 -38.58 23.33 18.95
CA VAL A 506 -38.20 21.91 19.05
C VAL A 506 -36.71 21.73 18.73
N VAL A 507 -36.21 22.24 17.60
CA VAL A 507 -34.81 22.04 17.20
C VAL A 507 -33.84 22.73 18.15
N LEU A 508 -34.17 23.92 18.66
CA LEU A 508 -33.33 24.62 19.63
C LEU A 508 -33.31 23.90 20.98
N ASN A 509 -34.44 23.37 21.43
CA ASN A 509 -34.51 22.57 22.64
C ASN A 509 -33.68 21.28 22.50
N ASN A 510 -33.86 20.53 21.42
CA ASN A 510 -33.10 19.31 21.16
C ASN A 510 -31.59 19.59 21.02
N ALA A 511 -31.20 20.66 20.33
CA ALA A 511 -29.80 21.03 20.16
C ALA A 511 -29.13 21.52 21.47
N THR A 512 -29.89 22.11 22.39
CA THR A 512 -29.33 22.67 23.64
C THR A 512 -29.39 21.70 24.82
N VAL A 513 -30.45 20.91 24.94
CA VAL A 513 -30.71 20.02 26.08
C VAL A 513 -30.30 18.58 25.78
N GLU A 514 -30.72 18.05 24.63
CA GLU A 514 -30.56 16.61 24.30
C GLU A 514 -29.22 16.28 23.66
N THR A 515 -28.45 17.29 23.21
CA THR A 515 -27.19 17.05 22.48
C THR A 515 -25.95 17.42 23.29
N ASP A 516 -24.94 16.55 23.29
CA ASP A 516 -23.66 16.73 23.98
C ASP A 516 -22.59 17.48 23.16
N ASN A 517 -22.82 17.72 21.87
CA ASN A 517 -21.86 18.42 21.01
C ASN A 517 -21.80 19.93 21.36
N PRO A 518 -20.66 20.46 21.85
CA PRO A 518 -20.56 21.86 22.24
C PRO A 518 -20.76 22.84 21.08
N ASP A 519 -20.29 22.51 19.88
CA ASP A 519 -20.41 23.38 18.69
C ASP A 519 -21.88 23.51 18.25
N LEU A 520 -22.63 22.40 18.26
CA LEU A 520 -24.06 22.43 17.97
C LEU A 520 -24.83 23.25 19.01
N ARG A 521 -24.53 23.04 20.31
CA ARG A 521 -25.17 23.75 21.41
C ARG A 521 -24.89 25.25 21.37
N ASP A 522 -23.65 25.65 21.15
CA ASP A 522 -23.25 27.06 21.04
C ASP A 522 -23.89 27.72 19.81
N ARG A 523 -23.92 27.02 18.67
CA ARG A 523 -24.58 27.51 17.47
C ARG A 523 -26.09 27.67 17.65
N ALA A 524 -26.73 26.77 18.38
CA ALA A 524 -28.14 26.91 18.76
C ALA A 524 -28.37 28.12 19.67
N TYR A 525 -27.50 28.36 20.66
CA TYR A 525 -27.58 29.58 21.49
C TYR A 525 -27.36 30.85 20.68
N ILE A 526 -26.44 30.86 19.72
CA ILE A 526 -26.23 32.00 18.82
C ILE A 526 -27.49 32.26 18.01
N TYR A 527 -28.08 31.24 17.38
CA TYR A 527 -29.34 31.42 16.64
C TYR A 527 -30.48 31.89 17.54
N TRP A 528 -30.63 31.33 18.73
CA TRP A 528 -31.66 31.75 19.68
C TRP A 528 -31.50 33.21 20.09
N ARG A 529 -30.28 33.64 20.44
CA ARG A 529 -29.98 35.03 20.81
C ARG A 529 -30.18 35.98 19.64
N LEU A 530 -29.74 35.58 18.45
CA LEU A 530 -29.87 36.40 17.24
C LEU A 530 -31.34 36.61 16.88
N LEU A 531 -32.14 35.53 16.85
CA LEU A 531 -33.57 35.57 16.54
C LEU A 531 -34.40 36.30 17.61
N SER A 532 -34.02 36.21 18.89
CA SER A 532 -34.75 36.89 19.98
C SER A 532 -34.37 38.36 20.14
N THR A 533 -33.16 38.76 19.71
CA THR A 533 -32.70 40.15 19.81
C THR A 533 -33.15 40.97 18.60
N ASP A 534 -32.89 40.48 17.39
CA ASP A 534 -33.18 41.20 16.15
C ASP A 534 -33.36 40.22 14.97
N PRO A 535 -34.62 39.84 14.65
CA PRO A 535 -34.94 38.99 13.50
C PRO A 535 -34.52 39.57 12.14
N GLU A 536 -34.49 40.90 11.99
CA GLU A 536 -34.09 41.53 10.72
C GLU A 536 -32.58 41.43 10.54
N ALA A 537 -31.79 41.71 11.57
CA ALA A 537 -30.35 41.45 11.53
C ALA A 537 -30.05 39.95 11.36
N ALA A 538 -30.86 39.06 11.94
CA ALA A 538 -30.76 37.63 11.72
C ALA A 538 -30.95 37.27 10.24
N LYS A 539 -31.93 37.90 9.58
CA LYS A 539 -32.20 37.72 8.16
C LYS A 539 -31.02 38.16 7.32
N ASP A 540 -30.48 39.35 7.58
CA ASP A 540 -29.33 39.89 6.84
C ASP A 540 -28.08 39.02 6.96
N VAL A 541 -27.82 38.43 8.14
CA VAL A 541 -26.65 37.57 8.37
C VAL A 541 -26.86 36.16 7.81
N VAL A 542 -28.01 35.54 8.08
CA VAL A 542 -28.24 34.12 7.77
C VAL A 542 -28.60 33.90 6.29
N LEU A 543 -29.30 34.86 5.69
CA LEU A 543 -29.68 34.83 4.27
C LEU A 543 -28.72 35.61 3.37
N ALA A 544 -27.56 36.04 3.90
CA ALA A 544 -26.51 36.67 3.13
C ALA A 544 -26.09 35.80 1.94
N GLU A 545 -25.83 36.44 0.81
CA GLU A 545 -25.30 35.78 -0.39
C GLU A 545 -23.91 35.21 -0.09
N LYS A 546 -23.72 33.93 -0.43
CA LYS A 546 -22.47 33.21 -0.16
C LYS A 546 -21.53 33.30 -1.35
N PRO A 547 -20.20 33.32 -1.14
CA PRO A 547 -19.24 33.26 -2.22
C PRO A 547 -19.45 32.02 -3.08
N VAL A 548 -19.33 32.22 -4.39
CA VAL A 548 -19.47 31.17 -5.40
C VAL A 548 -18.31 30.18 -5.28
N ILE A 549 -18.59 28.88 -5.35
CA ILE A 549 -17.56 27.83 -5.29
C ILE A 549 -16.79 27.68 -6.62
N SER A 550 -15.57 27.17 -6.58
CA SER A 550 -14.71 26.79 -7.72
C SER A 550 -14.22 25.34 -7.58
N ASP A 551 -13.84 24.70 -8.69
CA ASP A 551 -13.23 23.36 -8.67
C ASP A 551 -11.71 23.44 -8.35
N ASP A 552 -11.40 23.71 -7.08
CA ASP A 552 -10.01 23.76 -6.58
C ASP A 552 -9.61 22.49 -5.82
N SER A 553 -10.53 21.53 -5.68
CA SER A 553 -10.44 20.36 -4.78
C SER A 553 -9.18 19.50 -4.95
N ASN A 554 -8.55 19.53 -6.14
CA ASN A 554 -7.36 18.74 -6.48
C ASN A 554 -6.27 19.56 -7.20
N GLN A 555 -6.24 20.89 -6.98
CA GLN A 555 -5.12 21.73 -7.41
C GLN A 555 -4.06 21.75 -6.31
N LEU A 556 -2.83 21.42 -6.67
CA LEU A 556 -1.70 21.54 -5.75
C LEU A 556 -1.30 23.02 -5.64
N ASP A 557 -0.83 23.42 -4.46
CA ASP A 557 -0.19 24.71 -4.30
C ASP A 557 0.93 24.86 -5.34
N PRO A 558 1.05 26.00 -6.06
CA PRO A 558 2.06 26.20 -7.09
C PRO A 558 3.49 25.89 -6.62
N SER A 559 3.83 26.23 -5.38
CA SER A 559 5.15 25.99 -4.80
C SER A 559 5.43 24.51 -4.57
N LEU A 560 4.43 23.77 -4.06
CA LEU A 560 4.50 22.32 -3.92
C LEU A 560 4.55 21.63 -5.29
N LEU A 561 3.82 22.15 -6.28
CA LEU A 561 3.87 21.63 -7.64
C LEU A 561 5.27 21.81 -8.26
N ASP A 562 5.92 22.95 -8.08
CA ASP A 562 7.31 23.18 -8.51
C ASP A 562 8.27 22.14 -7.91
N GLU A 563 8.16 21.90 -6.60
CA GLU A 563 8.98 20.92 -5.90
C GLU A 563 8.72 19.49 -6.42
N LEU A 564 7.45 19.11 -6.62
CA LEU A 564 7.08 17.79 -7.11
C LEU A 564 7.47 17.57 -8.58
N LEU A 565 7.44 18.61 -9.42
CA LEU A 565 7.91 18.55 -10.79
C LEU A 565 9.43 18.35 -10.87
N ALA A 566 10.19 18.99 -9.98
CA ALA A 566 11.62 18.74 -9.83
C ALA A 566 11.93 17.31 -9.34
N ASN A 567 10.96 16.67 -8.70
CA ASN A 567 11.05 15.30 -8.20
C ASN A 567 10.31 14.27 -9.08
N ILE A 568 9.96 14.59 -10.33
CA ILE A 568 9.41 13.60 -11.29
C ILE A 568 10.32 12.36 -11.37
N ALA A 569 9.70 11.20 -11.55
CA ALA A 569 10.34 9.88 -11.54
C ALA A 569 10.82 9.39 -10.16
N THR A 570 10.53 10.12 -9.08
CA THR A 570 10.83 9.68 -7.70
C THR A 570 9.56 9.28 -6.94
N LEU A 571 9.72 8.70 -5.74
CA LEU A 571 8.59 8.37 -4.87
C LEU A 571 7.78 9.60 -4.44
N SER A 572 8.43 10.77 -4.32
CA SER A 572 7.77 12.02 -3.94
C SER A 572 6.70 12.44 -4.96
N SER A 573 7.03 12.38 -6.25
CA SER A 573 6.08 12.73 -7.32
C SER A 573 4.98 11.68 -7.49
N VAL A 574 5.21 10.42 -7.11
CA VAL A 574 4.16 9.39 -7.13
C VAL A 574 3.20 9.58 -5.96
N TYR A 575 3.70 9.87 -4.76
CA TYR A 575 2.87 10.10 -3.59
C TYR A 575 2.20 11.48 -3.55
N HIS A 576 2.56 12.41 -4.45
CA HIS A 576 2.15 13.83 -4.41
C HIS A 576 2.43 14.46 -3.04
N LYS A 577 3.59 14.13 -2.46
CA LYS A 577 4.02 14.59 -1.15
C LYS A 577 5.50 14.98 -1.18
N PRO A 578 5.91 16.05 -0.48
CA PRO A 578 7.31 16.44 -0.45
C PRO A 578 8.13 15.35 0.26
N PRO A 579 9.41 15.14 -0.11
CA PRO A 579 10.26 14.10 0.47
C PRO A 579 10.32 14.16 2.00
N ASP A 580 10.34 15.37 2.57
CA ASP A 580 10.43 15.60 4.02
C ASP A 580 9.23 15.05 4.81
N SER A 581 8.09 14.81 4.16
CA SER A 581 6.90 14.26 4.81
C SER A 581 6.98 12.76 5.11
N PHE A 582 7.88 12.03 4.45
CA PHE A 582 8.03 10.58 4.59
C PHE A 582 9.48 10.11 4.77
N VAL A 583 10.47 11.00 4.64
CA VAL A 583 11.87 10.70 4.93
C VAL A 583 12.27 11.35 6.25
N THR A 584 12.38 10.56 7.32
CA THR A 584 12.95 11.02 8.58
C THR A 584 14.47 11.12 8.43
N ARG A 585 14.98 12.28 8.00
CA ARG A 585 16.42 12.55 8.06
C ARG A 585 16.81 12.67 9.53
N VAL A 586 17.52 11.66 10.06
CA VAL A 586 18.21 11.77 11.35
C VAL A 586 19.29 12.83 11.16
N LYS A 587 18.98 14.08 11.49
CA LYS A 587 20.01 15.12 11.60
C LYS A 587 20.95 14.68 12.71
N THR A 588 22.16 14.25 12.35
CA THR A 588 23.28 14.15 13.27
C THR A 588 23.51 15.56 13.82
N THR A 589 23.01 15.78 15.03
CA THR A 589 23.33 17.00 15.78
C THR A 589 24.85 16.95 16.00
N PRO A 590 25.63 17.95 15.58
CA PRO A 590 27.04 17.97 15.92
C PRO A 590 27.12 18.02 17.45
N GLN A 591 27.75 17.03 18.06
CA GLN A 591 28.13 17.08 19.47
C GLN A 591 28.95 18.35 19.65
N ARG A 592 28.35 19.38 20.27
CA ARG A 592 29.14 20.42 20.92
C ARG A 592 29.88 19.73 22.04
N SER A 593 31.20 19.65 21.89
CA SER A 593 32.13 19.37 22.98
C SER A 593 31.92 20.44 24.06
N GLU A 594 31.23 20.08 25.14
CA GLU A 594 31.24 20.86 26.37
C GLU A 594 32.60 20.59 27.04
N GLU A 595 33.50 21.56 26.93
CA GLU A 595 34.67 21.67 27.80
C GLU A 595 34.17 21.91 29.23
N GLU A 596 34.51 21.00 30.14
CA GLU A 596 34.36 21.17 31.58
C GLU A 596 35.26 22.32 32.05
N ASP A 597 34.67 23.43 32.50
CA ASP A 597 35.36 24.43 33.31
C ASP A 597 34.65 24.52 34.67
N TYR A 598 35.32 24.01 35.70
CA TYR A 598 34.92 24.06 37.10
C TYR A 598 34.97 25.50 37.61
N PRO A 599 33.94 26.00 38.32
CA PRO A 599 34.12 27.08 39.28
C PRO A 599 34.19 26.52 40.70
N ASP A 600 35.27 26.93 41.36
CA ASP A 600 35.64 26.69 42.76
C ASP A 600 34.54 27.13 43.74
N GLY A 601 34.45 26.43 44.87
CA GLY A 601 33.39 26.58 45.86
C GLY A 601 33.52 27.82 46.73
N SER A 602 32.38 28.31 47.24
CA SER A 602 32.27 28.80 48.62
C SER A 602 30.82 29.09 49.02
N GLU A 603 30.43 28.35 50.06
CA GLU A 603 29.64 28.76 51.22
C GLU A 603 28.22 29.36 51.08
N ALA A 604 27.29 28.56 51.63
CA ALA A 604 26.31 28.91 52.66
C ALA A 604 25.00 29.64 52.28
N GLY A 605 23.89 29.04 52.74
CA GLY A 605 22.73 29.81 53.22
C GLY A 605 21.38 29.35 52.69
N TYR A 606 20.70 28.50 53.47
CA TYR A 606 19.26 28.26 53.40
C TYR A 606 18.44 29.55 53.57
N SER A 607 17.32 29.70 52.84
CA SER A 607 15.95 29.78 53.41
C SER A 607 14.89 30.50 52.53
N GLU A 608 13.82 29.75 52.29
CA GLU A 608 12.37 30.06 52.21
C GLU A 608 11.79 31.51 52.17
N SER A 609 10.99 31.73 51.11
CA SER A 609 9.54 32.08 51.12
C SER A 609 9.00 33.53 51.27
N SER A 610 7.95 33.77 50.45
CA SER A 610 6.70 34.52 50.70
C SER A 610 6.54 36.00 50.26
N ALA A 611 5.75 36.16 49.19
CA ALA A 611 4.49 36.94 49.04
C ALA A 611 4.34 38.36 49.60
N HIS A 612 3.95 39.33 48.74
CA HIS A 612 2.64 40.02 48.76
C HIS A 612 2.51 41.16 47.70
N ALA A 613 1.31 41.25 47.09
CA ALA A 613 0.75 42.40 46.32
C ALA A 613 0.02 43.40 47.27
N PRO A 614 -0.77 44.43 46.87
CA PRO A 614 -1.16 44.99 45.54
C PRO A 614 -1.23 46.56 45.46
N ASP A 615 -1.60 47.15 44.29
CA ASP A 615 -2.85 47.94 44.05
C ASP A 615 -2.81 49.10 42.98
N SER A 616 -3.87 49.13 42.16
CA SER A 616 -4.58 50.23 41.45
C SER A 616 -4.07 50.93 40.14
N GLY A 617 -4.94 50.98 39.09
CA GLY A 617 -5.00 52.08 38.09
C GLY A 617 -5.28 51.85 36.56
N ALA A 618 -6.49 51.40 36.16
CA ALA A 618 -7.25 51.48 34.87
C ALA A 618 -6.67 51.89 33.44
N SER A 619 -6.67 50.92 32.50
CA SER A 619 -7.22 50.76 31.08
C SER A 619 -7.11 51.82 29.92
N PRO A 620 -7.37 51.48 28.62
CA PRO A 620 -6.84 50.49 27.62
C PRO A 620 -6.54 51.17 26.21
N PRO A 621 -6.44 50.55 24.99
CA PRO A 621 -6.61 49.14 24.54
C PRO A 621 -5.60 48.57 23.48
N THR A 622 -5.83 47.29 23.15
CA THR A 622 -5.57 46.51 21.89
C THR A 622 -4.55 45.35 21.89
N SER A 623 -5.14 44.19 21.55
CA SER A 623 -4.67 43.03 20.77
C SER A 623 -3.63 42.03 21.30
N SER A 624 -4.18 40.86 21.64
CA SER A 624 -3.78 39.50 21.22
C SER A 624 -2.41 38.95 21.62
N SER A 625 -2.41 38.09 22.64
CA SER A 625 -1.46 36.98 22.78
C SER A 625 -2.16 35.75 23.37
N SER A 626 -2.30 34.73 22.53
CA SER A 626 -2.09 33.29 22.79
C SER A 626 -2.07 32.82 24.25
N VAL A 627 -3.04 31.98 24.59
CA VAL A 627 -3.01 31.00 25.70
C VAL A 627 -3.25 29.61 25.08
N PRO A 628 -2.58 28.55 25.57
CA PRO A 628 -2.23 27.37 24.78
C PRO A 628 -3.35 26.35 24.77
N TYR A 629 -3.68 25.84 23.57
CA TYR A 629 -4.60 24.73 23.43
C TYR A 629 -3.84 23.41 23.41
N ALA A 630 -4.33 22.50 24.26
CA ALA A 630 -3.89 21.12 24.39
C ALA A 630 -4.04 20.37 23.05
N SER A 631 -3.03 19.57 22.76
CA SER A 631 -2.98 18.67 21.61
C SER A 631 -4.09 17.61 21.67
N PRO A 632 -4.90 17.45 20.62
CA PRO A 632 -5.65 16.21 20.41
C PRO A 632 -4.66 15.11 20.03
N LYS A 633 -4.69 14.00 20.77
CA LYS A 633 -3.99 12.76 20.43
C LYS A 633 -4.53 12.23 19.10
N HIS A 634 -3.67 12.21 18.07
CA HIS A 634 -3.94 11.46 16.83
C HIS A 634 -3.45 9.99 16.96
N PRO A 635 -4.05 9.07 16.19
CA PRO A 635 -3.80 7.64 16.24
C PRO A 635 -2.42 7.27 15.70
N ALA A 636 -1.87 6.17 16.24
CA ALA A 636 -0.58 5.61 15.90
C ALA A 636 -0.43 5.31 14.39
N ALA A 637 0.66 5.79 13.82
CA ALA A 637 1.07 5.53 12.45
C ALA A 637 1.46 4.05 12.27
N THR A 638 0.80 3.37 11.33
CA THR A 638 1.17 2.07 10.80
C THR A 638 2.45 2.20 9.97
N GLN A 639 3.52 1.52 10.39
CA GLN A 639 4.78 1.40 9.65
C GLN A 639 4.57 0.48 8.43
N VAL A 640 4.87 1.00 7.23
CA VAL A 640 4.83 0.25 5.97
C VAL A 640 6.21 -0.37 5.72
N SER A 641 6.29 -1.70 5.70
CA SER A 641 7.47 -2.46 5.28
C SER A 641 7.61 -2.52 3.73
N PRO A 642 8.84 -2.55 3.17
CA PRO A 642 9.07 -2.53 1.72
C PRO A 642 8.71 -3.87 1.03
N PRO A 643 8.39 -3.87 -0.29
CA PRO A 643 7.99 -5.08 -1.02
C PRO A 643 9.18 -5.99 -1.40
N PRO A 644 8.95 -7.30 -1.65
CA PRO A 644 9.97 -8.21 -2.14
C PRO A 644 10.26 -7.98 -3.64
N SER A 645 11.55 -8.04 -4.01
CA SER A 645 12.08 -7.85 -5.36
C SER A 645 11.71 -8.97 -6.34
N ALA A 646 11.30 -8.61 -7.55
CA ALA A 646 11.07 -9.55 -8.67
C ALA A 646 12.37 -10.15 -9.22
N PRO A 647 12.37 -11.40 -9.72
CA PRO A 647 13.53 -12.01 -10.37
C PRO A 647 13.66 -11.57 -11.84
N ALA A 648 14.89 -11.25 -12.26
CA ALA A 648 15.26 -10.92 -13.64
C ALA A 648 15.44 -12.21 -14.51
N PRO A 649 15.33 -12.10 -15.85
CA PRO A 649 15.12 -13.23 -16.76
C PRO A 649 16.37 -14.09 -17.00
N ASP A 650 16.18 -15.42 -17.01
CA ASP A 650 17.22 -16.42 -17.25
C ASP A 650 17.37 -16.69 -18.76
N LEU A 651 18.37 -16.04 -19.37
CA LEU A 651 18.75 -16.19 -20.76
C LEU A 651 19.84 -17.27 -20.88
N LEU A 652 19.48 -18.56 -20.77
CA LEU A 652 20.41 -19.69 -20.97
C LEU A 652 19.69 -21.04 -21.20
N GLY A 653 18.53 -21.02 -21.85
CA GLY A 653 17.77 -22.23 -22.21
C GLY A 653 18.00 -22.65 -23.65
N ASP A 654 19.23 -23.00 -24.02
CA ASP A 654 19.52 -23.63 -25.31
C ASP A 654 20.83 -24.44 -25.23
N LEU A 655 20.76 -25.64 -24.65
CA LEU A 655 21.60 -26.79 -25.02
C LEU A 655 21.26 -28.05 -24.19
N ILE A 656 20.99 -29.14 -24.92
CA ILE A 656 21.10 -30.56 -24.51
C ILE A 656 19.87 -31.17 -23.82
N GLY A 657 19.10 -31.92 -24.62
CA GLY A 657 18.25 -33.00 -24.14
C GLY A 657 18.98 -34.34 -24.01
N LEU A 658 18.39 -35.27 -23.26
CA LEU A 658 18.30 -36.72 -23.53
C LEU A 658 17.57 -37.44 -22.38
N ASP A 659 16.35 -37.87 -22.70
CA ASP A 659 15.72 -39.20 -22.55
C ASP A 659 15.67 -39.98 -21.21
N ASN A 660 14.39 -40.21 -20.86
CA ASN A 660 13.71 -41.48 -20.53
C ASN A 660 14.03 -42.27 -19.24
N ALA A 661 13.00 -42.37 -18.41
CA ALA A 661 12.48 -43.66 -17.93
C ALA A 661 10.96 -43.59 -17.69
N ILE A 662 10.22 -44.35 -18.50
CA ILE A 662 8.77 -44.58 -18.46
C ILE A 662 8.46 -45.65 -17.40
N VAL A 663 7.40 -45.47 -16.62
CA VAL A 663 6.71 -46.56 -15.89
C VAL A 663 5.22 -46.48 -16.23
N PRO A 664 4.52 -47.59 -16.56
CA PRO A 664 3.20 -47.55 -17.18
C PRO A 664 2.09 -47.31 -16.15
N VAL A 665 1.09 -46.52 -16.55
CA VAL A 665 -0.18 -46.31 -15.84
C VAL A 665 -1.25 -47.15 -16.54
N ASP A 666 -1.97 -47.96 -15.79
CA ASP A 666 -3.23 -48.57 -16.24
C ASP A 666 -4.26 -48.53 -15.10
N GLN A 667 -5.24 -47.63 -15.22
CA GLN A 667 -6.70 -47.82 -15.09
C GLN A 667 -7.43 -46.54 -14.64
N PRO A 668 -8.63 -46.25 -15.20
CA PRO A 668 -9.39 -45.03 -14.92
C PRO A 668 -10.27 -45.18 -13.68
N VAL A 669 -10.22 -44.19 -12.77
CA VAL A 669 -11.09 -44.11 -11.59
C VAL A 669 -12.07 -42.96 -11.77
N GLU A 670 -13.37 -43.26 -11.68
CA GLU A 670 -14.46 -42.27 -11.66
C GLU A 670 -14.30 -41.27 -10.51
N PRO A 671 -14.70 -39.98 -10.68
CA PRO A 671 -14.47 -38.95 -9.67
C PRO A 671 -15.54 -38.99 -8.57
N ALA A 672 -15.45 -39.92 -7.62
CA ALA A 672 -16.29 -39.93 -6.42
C ALA A 672 -15.72 -39.00 -5.34
N GLY A 673 -16.34 -37.84 -5.15
CA GLY A 673 -16.14 -36.99 -3.97
C GLY A 673 -17.09 -35.80 -3.95
N PRO A 674 -17.21 -35.06 -2.83
CA PRO A 674 -18.17 -33.97 -2.70
C PRO A 674 -17.99 -32.90 -3.77
N PRO A 675 -19.07 -32.21 -4.19
CA PRO A 675 -19.02 -31.17 -5.21
C PRO A 675 -18.09 -30.04 -4.75
N LEU A 676 -17.14 -29.66 -5.61
CA LEU A 676 -16.19 -28.58 -5.36
C LEU A 676 -16.73 -27.27 -5.95
N PRO A 677 -16.53 -26.11 -5.30
CA PRO A 677 -16.93 -24.83 -5.87
C PRO A 677 -16.05 -24.50 -7.08
N VAL A 678 -16.67 -23.99 -8.15
CA VAL A 678 -15.98 -23.58 -9.37
C VAL A 678 -15.23 -22.27 -9.11
N LEU A 679 -13.90 -22.32 -9.24
CA LEU A 679 -13.03 -21.15 -9.04
C LEU A 679 -12.56 -20.53 -10.36
N LEU A 680 -12.40 -21.35 -11.41
CA LEU A 680 -12.15 -20.92 -12.77
C LEU A 680 -13.23 -21.50 -13.69
N PRO A 681 -14.23 -20.71 -14.12
CA PRO A 681 -15.21 -21.15 -15.10
C PRO A 681 -14.60 -21.45 -16.48
N ALA A 682 -15.17 -22.41 -17.22
CA ALA A 682 -14.72 -22.77 -18.58
C ALA A 682 -14.72 -21.59 -19.57
N SER A 683 -15.66 -20.64 -19.41
CA SER A 683 -15.76 -19.44 -20.24
C SER A 683 -14.54 -18.52 -20.11
N THR A 684 -14.02 -18.38 -18.89
CA THR A 684 -12.83 -17.58 -18.59
C THR A 684 -11.53 -18.35 -18.78
N GLY A 685 -11.54 -19.67 -18.59
CA GLY A 685 -10.37 -20.55 -18.73
C GLY A 685 -10.15 -21.11 -20.14
N GLN A 686 -10.78 -20.53 -21.18
CA GLN A 686 -10.69 -21.00 -22.58
C GLN A 686 -10.95 -22.51 -22.73
N GLY A 687 -12.01 -22.98 -22.10
CA GLY A 687 -12.37 -24.40 -22.06
C GLY A 687 -11.85 -25.16 -20.85
N LEU A 688 -10.82 -24.70 -20.14
CA LEU A 688 -10.42 -25.30 -18.86
C LEU A 688 -11.31 -24.79 -17.72
N GLN A 689 -11.94 -25.71 -16.99
CA GLN A 689 -12.65 -25.41 -15.74
C GLN A 689 -11.89 -26.00 -14.55
N ILE A 690 -11.76 -25.21 -13.48
CA ILE A 690 -11.11 -25.64 -12.23
C ILE A 690 -12.06 -25.39 -11.06
N SER A 691 -12.33 -26.45 -10.32
CA SER A 691 -13.10 -26.40 -9.07
C SER A 691 -12.22 -26.84 -7.92
N ALA A 692 -12.12 -26.07 -6.84
CA ALA A 692 -11.22 -26.43 -5.74
C ALA A 692 -11.66 -25.90 -4.37
N HIS A 693 -11.13 -26.50 -3.31
CA HIS A 693 -11.29 -26.07 -1.93
C HIS A 693 -10.17 -26.67 -1.06
N LEU A 694 -9.76 -25.97 0.00
CA LEU A 694 -8.86 -26.47 1.03
C LEU A 694 -9.58 -27.40 2.01
N ALA A 695 -9.16 -28.66 2.07
CA ALA A 695 -9.69 -29.64 3.00
C ALA A 695 -8.58 -30.13 3.94
N ARG A 696 -8.93 -30.43 5.19
CA ARG A 696 -8.03 -31.10 6.11
C ARG A 696 -8.35 -32.59 6.18
N LYS A 697 -7.35 -33.45 6.05
CA LYS A 697 -7.45 -34.90 6.21
C LYS A 697 -6.31 -35.40 7.08
N ASP A 698 -6.61 -36.17 8.11
CA ASP A 698 -5.62 -36.80 9.02
C ASP A 698 -4.56 -35.82 9.56
N GLY A 699 -4.99 -34.60 9.91
CA GLY A 699 -4.12 -33.55 10.46
C GLY A 699 -3.35 -32.73 9.43
N GLN A 700 -3.28 -33.16 8.17
CA GLN A 700 -2.63 -32.45 7.07
C GLN A 700 -3.63 -31.66 6.20
N ILE A 701 -3.23 -30.48 5.75
CA ILE A 701 -4.03 -29.64 4.85
C ILE A 701 -3.76 -30.07 3.41
N PHE A 702 -4.81 -30.26 2.63
CA PHE A 702 -4.77 -30.57 1.21
C PHE A 702 -5.58 -29.54 0.43
N TYR A 703 -5.14 -29.24 -0.78
CA TYR A 703 -5.91 -28.49 -1.75
C TYR A 703 -6.55 -29.49 -2.73
N SER A 704 -7.86 -29.70 -2.58
CA SER A 704 -8.63 -30.62 -3.41
C SER A 704 -9.07 -29.90 -4.67
N MET A 705 -8.60 -30.35 -5.84
CA MET A 705 -8.86 -29.70 -7.12
C MET A 705 -9.46 -30.69 -8.13
N LEU A 706 -10.40 -30.23 -8.93
CA LEU A 706 -10.97 -30.92 -10.08
C LEU A 706 -10.70 -30.06 -11.33
N PHE A 707 -10.10 -30.69 -12.33
CA PHE A 707 -9.79 -30.08 -13.63
C PHE A 707 -10.69 -30.72 -14.68
N GLU A 708 -11.36 -29.90 -15.49
CA GLU A 708 -12.26 -30.35 -16.56
C GLU A 708 -11.87 -29.67 -17.87
N ASN A 709 -11.58 -30.47 -18.90
CA ASN A 709 -11.19 -29.97 -20.21
C ASN A 709 -12.41 -29.90 -21.15
N ASN A 710 -12.99 -28.71 -21.30
CA ASN A 710 -14.05 -28.40 -22.27
C ASN A 710 -13.50 -27.77 -23.57
N SER A 711 -12.18 -27.75 -23.75
CA SER A 711 -11.54 -27.27 -24.98
C SER A 711 -11.49 -28.36 -26.05
N GLN A 712 -11.10 -27.99 -27.28
CA GLN A 712 -10.95 -28.93 -28.39
C GLN A 712 -9.53 -29.53 -28.49
N ILE A 713 -8.64 -29.21 -27.54
CA ILE A 713 -7.24 -29.66 -27.53
C ILE A 713 -6.92 -30.45 -26.25
N PRO A 714 -6.02 -31.45 -26.28
CA PRO A 714 -5.55 -32.11 -25.06
C PRO A 714 -4.69 -31.13 -24.23
N LEU A 715 -4.83 -31.20 -22.91
CA LEU A 715 -4.12 -30.34 -21.95
C LEU A 715 -3.20 -31.17 -21.05
N ASP A 716 -1.94 -30.77 -20.90
CA ASP A 716 -0.97 -31.42 -20.01
C ASP A 716 0.04 -30.44 -19.39
N GLY A 717 0.91 -30.96 -18.51
CA GLY A 717 1.95 -30.15 -17.88
C GLY A 717 1.42 -29.13 -16.89
N PHE A 718 0.37 -29.48 -16.15
CA PHE A 718 -0.23 -28.57 -15.16
C PHE A 718 0.77 -28.20 -14.05
N MET A 719 0.95 -26.90 -13.83
CA MET A 719 1.73 -26.33 -12.74
C MET A 719 0.90 -25.33 -11.94
N ILE A 720 1.15 -25.24 -10.65
CA ILE A 720 0.41 -24.35 -9.73
C ILE A 720 1.36 -23.50 -8.90
N GLN A 721 0.95 -22.26 -8.63
CA GLN A 721 1.65 -21.32 -7.76
C GLN A 721 0.62 -20.52 -6.94
N PHE A 722 0.97 -20.18 -5.70
CA PHE A 722 0.18 -19.26 -4.86
C PHE A 722 0.90 -17.92 -4.74
N ASN A 723 0.22 -16.82 -5.06
CA ASN A 723 0.83 -15.48 -5.18
C ASN A 723 0.50 -14.58 -3.99
N LYS A 724 -0.77 -14.50 -3.60
CA LYS A 724 -1.23 -13.78 -2.40
C LYS A 724 -1.77 -14.79 -1.40
N ASN A 725 -1.17 -14.83 -0.22
CA ASN A 725 -1.52 -15.77 0.83
C ASN A 725 -1.19 -15.21 2.22
N SER A 726 -2.24 -14.86 2.98
CA SER A 726 -2.12 -14.33 4.35
C SER A 726 -1.73 -15.39 5.39
N PHE A 727 -1.79 -16.67 5.04
CA PHE A 727 -1.54 -17.78 5.97
C PHE A 727 -0.28 -18.57 5.62
N GLY A 728 0.44 -18.18 4.57
CA GLY A 728 1.69 -18.80 4.15
C GLY A 728 1.54 -20.22 3.60
N LEU A 729 0.35 -20.68 3.20
CA LEU A 729 0.20 -21.99 2.55
C LEU A 729 1.00 -22.07 1.23
N ALA A 730 1.70 -23.18 1.03
CA ALA A 730 2.45 -23.51 -0.18
C ALA A 730 2.21 -24.97 -0.56
N PRO A 731 2.29 -25.33 -1.85
CA PRO A 731 2.21 -26.72 -2.27
C PRO A 731 3.44 -27.50 -1.76
N ALA A 732 3.24 -28.67 -1.18
CA ALA A 732 4.31 -29.53 -0.66
C ALA A 732 5.11 -30.23 -1.78
N GLY A 733 4.60 -30.22 -3.00
CA GLY A 733 5.18 -30.90 -4.16
C GLY A 733 4.54 -30.44 -5.47
N PRO A 734 4.97 -30.99 -6.61
CA PRO A 734 4.40 -30.64 -7.92
C PRO A 734 2.94 -31.07 -8.03
N LEU A 735 2.16 -30.32 -8.81
CA LEU A 735 0.77 -30.64 -9.12
C LEU A 735 0.73 -31.89 -10.01
N GLN A 736 0.09 -32.96 -9.52
CA GLN A 736 -0.06 -34.21 -10.27
C GLN A 736 -1.45 -34.25 -10.91
N VAL A 737 -1.53 -33.85 -12.18
CA VAL A 737 -2.74 -33.95 -13.00
C VAL A 737 -2.36 -34.70 -14.28
N PRO A 738 -3.06 -35.80 -14.63
CA PRO A 738 -2.81 -36.53 -15.87
C PRO A 738 -3.17 -35.67 -17.10
N GLN A 739 -2.70 -36.06 -18.28
CA GLN A 739 -3.11 -35.40 -19.53
C GLN A 739 -4.64 -35.52 -19.70
N LEU A 740 -5.30 -34.39 -19.91
CA LEU A 740 -6.76 -34.31 -20.07
C LEU A 740 -7.11 -34.22 -21.56
N GLN A 741 -7.79 -35.24 -22.08
CA GLN A 741 -8.39 -35.20 -23.42
C GLN A 741 -9.64 -34.29 -23.44
N PRO A 742 -10.02 -33.74 -24.60
CA PRO A 742 -11.28 -33.00 -24.75
C PRO A 742 -12.48 -33.77 -24.17
N GLY A 743 -13.24 -33.12 -23.30
CA GLY A 743 -14.41 -33.69 -22.60
C GLY A 743 -14.10 -34.54 -21.36
N THR A 744 -12.84 -34.65 -20.94
CA THR A 744 -12.45 -35.44 -19.76
C THR A 744 -12.11 -34.58 -18.54
N SER A 745 -12.13 -35.20 -17.36
CA SER A 745 -11.79 -34.54 -16.09
C SER A 745 -10.87 -35.38 -15.23
N ALA A 746 -10.10 -34.73 -14.35
CA ALA A 746 -9.29 -35.40 -13.34
C ALA A 746 -9.30 -34.63 -12.01
N ARG A 747 -9.42 -35.39 -10.92
CA ARG A 747 -9.35 -34.87 -9.55
C ARG A 747 -7.98 -35.15 -8.96
N THR A 748 -7.42 -34.17 -8.26
CA THR A 748 -6.13 -34.28 -7.57
C THR A 748 -6.20 -33.69 -6.16
N LEU A 749 -5.37 -34.23 -5.26
CA LEU A 749 -5.21 -33.75 -3.89
C LEU A 749 -3.77 -33.27 -3.73
N LEU A 750 -3.59 -31.96 -3.65
CA LEU A 750 -2.27 -31.36 -3.50
C LEU A 750 -1.97 -31.16 -2.01
N PRO A 751 -0.97 -31.84 -1.43
CA PRO A 751 -0.63 -31.61 -0.02
C PRO A 751 -0.07 -30.19 0.18
N MET A 752 -0.44 -29.56 1.29
CA MET A 752 -0.08 -28.18 1.60
C MET A 752 0.86 -28.12 2.80
N VAL A 753 1.81 -27.20 2.77
CA VAL A 753 2.72 -26.88 3.88
C VAL A 753 2.62 -25.39 4.21
N LEU A 754 3.01 -25.03 5.43
CA LEU A 754 3.06 -23.63 5.86
C LEU A 754 4.48 -23.09 5.64
N PHE A 755 4.61 -22.16 4.71
CA PHE A 755 5.82 -21.45 4.30
C PHE A 755 5.89 -20.05 4.92
N GLN A 756 7.10 -19.52 5.14
CA GLN A 756 7.27 -18.29 5.92
C GLN A 756 7.03 -16.98 5.16
N ASN A 757 7.04 -16.97 3.82
CA ASN A 757 6.76 -15.76 3.02
C ASN A 757 5.26 -15.46 2.94
N MET A 758 4.78 -14.58 3.82
CA MET A 758 3.43 -14.04 3.80
C MET A 758 3.36 -12.75 2.99
N ALA A 759 2.20 -12.49 2.40
CA ALA A 759 1.91 -11.16 1.85
C ALA A 759 1.88 -10.13 3.00
N PRO A 760 2.57 -8.98 2.88
CA PRO A 760 2.48 -7.90 3.86
C PRO A 760 1.08 -7.27 3.82
N GLY A 761 0.48 -7.01 4.99
CA GLY A 761 -0.85 -6.39 5.12
C GLY A 761 -1.73 -7.10 6.15
N PRO A 762 -2.95 -6.56 6.41
CA PRO A 762 -3.90 -7.19 7.32
C PRO A 762 -4.30 -8.58 6.80
N PRO A 763 -4.50 -9.57 7.68
CA PRO A 763 -4.84 -10.91 7.29
C PRO A 763 -6.19 -10.92 6.55
N ASN A 764 -6.20 -11.51 5.34
CA ASN A 764 -7.41 -11.73 4.56
C ASN A 764 -7.58 -13.21 4.21
N SER A 765 -8.82 -13.62 3.95
CA SER A 765 -9.18 -14.99 3.59
C SER A 765 -8.88 -15.34 2.12
N LEU A 766 -8.26 -14.48 1.32
CA LEU A 766 -8.10 -14.71 -0.13
C LEU A 766 -6.77 -15.41 -0.43
N LEU A 767 -6.86 -16.54 -1.13
CA LEU A 767 -5.74 -17.26 -1.72
C LEU A 767 -5.72 -17.03 -3.22
N GLN A 768 -4.76 -16.26 -3.73
CA GLN A 768 -4.60 -16.10 -5.17
C GLN A 768 -3.79 -17.27 -5.74
N VAL A 769 -4.41 -18.01 -6.65
CA VAL A 769 -3.88 -19.20 -7.30
C VAL A 769 -3.59 -18.92 -8.77
N ALA A 770 -2.41 -19.31 -9.23
CA ALA A 770 -2.03 -19.32 -10.62
C ALA A 770 -1.85 -20.77 -11.10
N VAL A 771 -2.54 -21.15 -12.16
CA VAL A 771 -2.40 -22.46 -12.81
C VAL A 771 -1.99 -22.26 -14.25
N LYS A 772 -0.99 -23.00 -14.72
CA LYS A 772 -0.62 -23.05 -16.14
C LYS A 772 -0.58 -24.48 -16.64
N ASN A 773 -0.69 -24.65 -17.95
CA ASN A 773 -0.43 -25.89 -18.66
C ASN A 773 0.52 -25.58 -19.85
N ASN A 774 0.88 -26.58 -20.65
CA ASN A 774 1.82 -26.39 -21.76
C ASN A 774 1.21 -25.69 -22.99
N GLN A 775 -0.11 -25.71 -23.14
CA GLN A 775 -0.82 -25.30 -24.35
C GLN A 775 -1.50 -23.92 -24.25
N GLN A 776 -1.79 -23.45 -23.04
CA GLN A 776 -2.62 -22.27 -22.75
C GLN A 776 -1.90 -21.30 -21.80
N PRO A 777 -2.32 -20.02 -21.75
CA PRO A 777 -1.75 -19.04 -20.84
C PRO A 777 -1.98 -19.40 -19.35
N VAL A 778 -1.25 -18.70 -18.48
CA VAL A 778 -1.42 -18.83 -17.02
C VAL A 778 -2.78 -18.26 -16.61
N TRP A 779 -3.56 -19.05 -15.89
CA TRP A 779 -4.85 -18.67 -15.32
C TRP A 779 -4.70 -18.24 -13.87
N TYR A 780 -5.21 -17.05 -13.55
CA TYR A 780 -5.25 -16.54 -12.19
C TYR A 780 -6.70 -16.56 -11.67
N PHE A 781 -6.90 -17.15 -10.49
CA PHE A 781 -8.18 -17.16 -9.79
C PHE A 781 -7.95 -17.04 -8.28
N SER A 782 -9.00 -16.75 -7.53
CA SER A 782 -8.92 -16.61 -6.07
C SER A 782 -9.81 -17.64 -5.39
N ASP A 783 -9.28 -18.29 -4.35
CA ASP A 783 -10.04 -19.14 -3.43
C ASP A 783 -10.22 -18.43 -2.08
N LYS A 784 -11.29 -18.75 -1.35
CA LYS A 784 -11.56 -18.24 -0.01
C LYS A 784 -11.17 -19.28 1.04
N ILE A 785 -10.11 -19.01 1.79
CA ILE A 785 -9.63 -19.82 2.92
C ILE A 785 -10.55 -19.64 4.12
N SER A 786 -11.13 -20.72 4.61
CA SER A 786 -11.79 -20.78 5.91
C SER A 786 -10.77 -21.00 7.03
N LEU A 787 -10.85 -20.20 8.09
CA LEU A 787 -9.98 -20.35 9.27
C LEU A 787 -10.15 -21.71 9.97
N LEU A 788 -11.31 -22.36 9.77
CA LEU A 788 -11.61 -23.71 10.32
C LEU A 788 -10.56 -24.74 9.93
N VAL A 789 -10.08 -24.69 8.69
CA VAL A 789 -9.07 -25.64 8.16
C VAL A 789 -7.72 -25.44 8.85
N LEU A 790 -7.47 -24.26 9.41
CA LEU A 790 -6.20 -23.85 10.00
C LEU A 790 -6.10 -24.12 11.51
N PHE A 791 -7.19 -24.39 12.23
CA PHE A 791 -7.11 -24.63 13.68
C PHE A 791 -6.23 -25.84 14.05
N SER A 792 -5.22 -25.65 14.89
CA SER A 792 -4.25 -26.68 15.29
C SER A 792 -4.64 -27.38 16.59
N GLU A 793 -4.13 -28.60 16.77
CA GLU A 793 -4.21 -29.35 18.03
C GLU A 793 -3.50 -28.63 19.19
N ASP A 794 -2.49 -27.81 18.86
CA ASP A 794 -1.74 -27.00 19.81
C ASP A 794 -2.61 -25.93 20.51
N GLY A 795 -3.85 -25.73 20.05
CA GLY A 795 -4.84 -24.86 20.70
C GLY A 795 -5.42 -25.43 21.99
N LYS A 796 -5.12 -26.68 22.35
CA LYS A 796 -5.61 -27.30 23.59
C LYS A 796 -4.86 -26.72 24.79
N MET A 797 -5.61 -26.11 25.72
CA MET A 797 -5.05 -25.47 26.92
C MET A 797 -5.66 -26.04 28.20
N GLU A 798 -4.91 -26.00 29.30
CA GLU A 798 -5.43 -26.24 30.64
C GLU A 798 -6.04 -24.97 31.24
N ARG A 799 -6.94 -25.12 32.21
CA ARG A 799 -7.64 -24.00 32.86
C ARG A 799 -6.69 -22.98 33.50
N ALA A 800 -5.59 -23.43 34.09
CA ALA A 800 -4.59 -22.54 34.69
C ALA A 800 -3.88 -21.68 33.62
N SER A 801 -3.44 -22.31 32.54
CA SER A 801 -2.79 -21.64 31.40
C SER A 801 -3.73 -20.69 30.68
N PHE A 802 -5.02 -21.03 30.57
CA PHE A 802 -6.03 -20.13 30.00
C PHE A 802 -6.17 -18.84 30.82
N LEU A 803 -6.26 -18.96 32.15
CA LEU A 803 -6.38 -17.80 33.05
C LEU A 803 -5.12 -16.92 33.04
N GLU A 804 -3.94 -17.54 32.97
CA GLU A 804 -2.67 -16.82 32.84
C GLU A 804 -2.60 -16.06 31.51
N ALA A 805 -2.91 -16.74 30.39
CA ALA A 805 -2.95 -16.13 29.08
C ALA A 805 -3.98 -14.99 28.99
N TRP A 806 -5.18 -15.18 29.56
CA TRP A 806 -6.25 -14.17 29.58
C TRP A 806 -5.84 -12.89 30.32
N LYS A 807 -5.11 -13.04 31.44
CA LYS A 807 -4.59 -11.92 32.23
C LYS A 807 -3.38 -11.24 31.59
N SER A 808 -2.59 -11.99 30.82
CA SER A 808 -1.38 -11.48 30.17
C SER A 808 -1.66 -10.52 29.01
N LEU A 809 -2.82 -10.66 28.36
CA LEU A 809 -3.23 -9.81 27.24
C LEU A 809 -3.94 -8.54 27.75
N PRO A 810 -3.67 -7.36 27.18
CA PRO A 810 -4.38 -6.13 27.53
C PRO A 810 -5.83 -6.14 27.01
N ASP A 811 -6.71 -5.34 27.59
CA ASP A 811 -8.12 -5.29 27.18
C ASP A 811 -8.32 -4.69 25.79
N SER A 812 -7.33 -3.94 25.27
CA SER A 812 -7.28 -3.49 23.87
C SER A 812 -7.24 -4.63 22.85
N ASN A 813 -6.94 -5.85 23.29
CA ASN A 813 -6.88 -7.06 22.46
C ASN A 813 -8.16 -7.90 22.50
N GLU A 814 -9.17 -7.42 23.23
CA GLU A 814 -10.48 -8.05 23.28
C GLU A 814 -11.39 -7.48 22.18
N VAL A 815 -11.99 -8.36 21.38
CA VAL A 815 -12.96 -8.00 20.35
C VAL A 815 -14.19 -8.86 20.54
N SER A 816 -15.39 -8.29 20.42
CA SER A 816 -16.65 -9.03 20.54
C SER A 816 -17.57 -8.82 19.34
N LYS A 817 -18.30 -9.87 18.96
CA LYS A 817 -19.36 -9.83 17.93
C LYS A 817 -20.60 -10.57 18.45
N GLU A 818 -21.78 -10.04 18.13
CA GLU A 818 -23.06 -10.68 18.41
C GLU A 818 -23.62 -11.35 17.15
N PHE A 819 -24.21 -12.53 17.35
CA PHE A 819 -24.86 -13.34 16.33
C PHE A 819 -26.36 -13.46 16.65
N PRO A 820 -27.18 -12.46 16.28
CA PRO A 820 -28.60 -12.41 16.68
C PRO A 820 -29.45 -13.51 16.04
N GLY A 821 -29.05 -14.03 14.87
CA GLY A 821 -29.80 -15.05 14.11
C GLY A 821 -29.50 -16.50 14.47
N ILE A 822 -28.73 -16.77 15.53
CA ILE A 822 -28.29 -18.11 15.93
C ILE A 822 -29.00 -18.52 17.21
N THR A 823 -29.66 -19.69 17.19
CA THR A 823 -30.30 -20.30 18.37
C THR A 823 -29.59 -21.59 18.73
N VAL A 824 -29.15 -21.70 19.97
CA VAL A 824 -28.48 -22.90 20.51
C VAL A 824 -29.49 -23.78 21.24
N ASN A 825 -29.81 -24.94 20.65
CA ASN A 825 -30.77 -25.90 21.22
C ASN A 825 -30.09 -26.99 22.07
N SER A 826 -28.85 -27.37 21.75
CA SER A 826 -28.07 -28.39 22.47
C SER A 826 -26.63 -27.90 22.69
N LEU A 827 -26.24 -27.76 23.95
CA LEU A 827 -24.89 -27.33 24.32
C LEU A 827 -23.85 -28.43 24.08
N GLU A 828 -24.21 -29.69 24.33
CA GLU A 828 -23.32 -30.84 24.08
C GLU A 828 -23.02 -30.97 22.59
N GLY A 829 -24.03 -30.83 21.73
CA GLY A 829 -23.85 -30.86 20.28
C GLY A 829 -22.93 -29.75 19.76
N ILE A 830 -23.01 -28.54 20.34
CA ILE A 830 -22.09 -27.45 19.96
C ILE A 830 -20.67 -27.72 20.43
N LEU A 831 -20.49 -28.23 21.66
CA LEU A 831 -19.17 -28.56 22.17
C LEU A 831 -18.49 -29.65 21.34
N ASP A 832 -19.24 -30.67 20.90
CA ASP A 832 -18.72 -31.73 20.03
C ASP A 832 -18.30 -31.19 18.66
N ARG A 833 -19.08 -30.28 18.06
CA ARG A 833 -18.74 -29.64 16.77
C ARG A 833 -17.53 -28.71 16.88
N LEU A 834 -17.45 -27.92 17.94
CA LEU A 834 -16.30 -27.07 18.23
C LEU A 834 -15.05 -27.94 18.43
N ALA A 835 -15.13 -29.02 19.20
CA ALA A 835 -14.02 -29.95 19.41
C ALA A 835 -13.58 -30.67 18.12
N ALA A 836 -14.53 -31.07 17.26
CA ALA A 836 -14.24 -31.65 15.95
C ALA A 836 -13.43 -30.68 15.07
N SER A 837 -13.69 -29.37 15.20
CA SER A 837 -12.99 -28.30 14.51
C SER A 837 -11.76 -27.76 15.26
N LYS A 838 -11.28 -28.45 16.29
CA LYS A 838 -10.09 -28.05 17.10
C LYS A 838 -10.26 -26.72 17.85
N VAL A 839 -11.49 -26.42 18.26
CA VAL A 839 -11.82 -25.40 19.25
C VAL A 839 -12.13 -26.10 20.56
N PHE A 840 -11.27 -25.93 21.55
CA PHE A 840 -11.24 -26.76 22.76
C PHE A 840 -11.97 -26.10 23.92
N PHE A 841 -12.81 -26.88 24.60
CA PHE A 841 -13.52 -26.45 25.79
C PHE A 841 -12.61 -26.37 27.03
N ILE A 842 -12.69 -25.27 27.77
CA ILE A 842 -11.90 -25.02 28.98
C ILE A 842 -12.78 -25.07 30.23
N ALA A 843 -13.85 -24.27 30.25
CA ALA A 843 -14.73 -24.16 31.40
C ALA A 843 -16.11 -23.64 31.00
N LYS A 844 -17.12 -23.91 31.84
CA LYS A 844 -18.44 -23.28 31.74
C LYS A 844 -18.79 -22.56 33.03
N ARG A 845 -19.48 -21.43 32.91
CA ARG A 845 -20.05 -20.68 34.02
C ARG A 845 -21.51 -20.41 33.71
N LYS A 846 -22.38 -20.59 34.70
CA LYS A 846 -23.79 -20.21 34.60
C LYS A 846 -24.00 -18.92 35.38
N HIS A 847 -24.58 -17.92 34.73
CA HIS A 847 -24.93 -16.64 35.36
C HIS A 847 -26.40 -16.33 35.06
N ALA A 848 -27.27 -16.50 36.05
CA ALA A 848 -28.73 -16.45 35.88
C ALA A 848 -29.23 -17.40 34.77
N ASN A 849 -29.85 -16.87 33.72
CA ASN A 849 -30.33 -17.61 32.53
C ASN A 849 -29.31 -17.66 31.37
N GLN A 850 -28.12 -17.06 31.54
CA GLN A 850 -27.07 -17.08 30.53
C GLN A 850 -26.04 -18.17 30.84
N GLU A 851 -25.65 -18.89 29.78
CA GLU A 851 -24.53 -19.82 29.78
C GLU A 851 -23.32 -19.16 29.13
N VAL A 852 -22.18 -19.21 29.84
CA VAL A 852 -20.91 -18.67 29.39
C VAL A 852 -19.92 -19.82 29.25
N LEU A 853 -19.41 -20.04 28.04
CA LEU A 853 -18.42 -21.05 27.70
C LEU A 853 -17.06 -20.40 27.43
N TYR A 854 -16.03 -20.90 28.08
CA TYR A 854 -14.64 -20.54 27.84
C TYR A 854 -13.98 -21.60 26.96
N LEU A 855 -13.46 -21.18 25.81
CA LEU A 855 -12.83 -22.07 24.82
C LEU A 855 -11.47 -21.52 24.40
N SER A 856 -10.61 -22.38 23.86
CA SER A 856 -9.34 -21.99 23.25
C SER A 856 -9.18 -22.58 21.85
N ALA A 857 -8.60 -21.81 20.95
CA ALA A 857 -8.18 -22.29 19.63
C ALA A 857 -6.82 -21.69 19.31
N GLN A 858 -6.06 -22.34 18.43
CA GLN A 858 -4.79 -21.80 17.96
C GLN A 858 -4.68 -22.03 16.45
N VAL A 859 -4.15 -21.05 15.74
CA VAL A 859 -3.81 -21.16 14.32
C VAL A 859 -2.29 -21.23 14.16
N PRO A 860 -1.76 -21.58 12.97
CA PRO A 860 -0.32 -21.68 12.76
C PRO A 860 0.44 -20.41 13.17
N ARG A 861 1.72 -20.58 13.54
CA ARG A 861 2.59 -19.55 14.16
C ARG A 861 2.26 -19.21 15.61
N GLY A 862 1.47 -20.04 16.29
CA GLY A 862 1.24 -19.92 17.74
C GLY A 862 0.26 -18.80 18.13
N ILE A 863 -0.54 -18.31 17.18
CA ILE A 863 -1.56 -17.28 17.47
C ILE A 863 -2.74 -17.95 18.17
N THR A 864 -2.88 -17.67 19.46
CA THR A 864 -3.91 -18.24 20.32
C THR A 864 -5.12 -17.33 20.41
N PHE A 865 -6.31 -17.91 20.25
CA PHE A 865 -7.60 -17.28 20.51
C PHE A 865 -8.14 -17.81 21.83
N LEU A 866 -8.34 -16.89 22.78
CA LEU A 866 -9.08 -17.16 24.01
C LEU A 866 -10.51 -16.68 23.79
N ILE A 867 -11.48 -17.56 23.99
CA ILE A 867 -12.84 -17.35 23.49
C ILE A 867 -13.81 -17.41 24.67
N GLU A 868 -14.72 -16.45 24.73
CA GLU A 868 -15.88 -16.44 25.61
C GLU A 868 -17.15 -16.43 24.75
N LEU A 869 -17.92 -17.51 24.79
CA LEU A 869 -19.25 -17.58 24.18
C LEU A 869 -20.32 -17.41 25.25
N THR A 870 -21.14 -16.37 25.12
CA THR A 870 -22.28 -16.11 25.99
C THR A 870 -23.57 -16.33 25.21
N MET A 871 -24.46 -17.16 25.74
CA MET A 871 -25.73 -17.51 25.08
C MET A 871 -26.83 -17.82 26.09
N VAL A 872 -28.08 -17.75 25.66
CA VAL A 872 -29.24 -18.23 26.43
C VAL A 872 -29.80 -19.45 25.70
N ALA A 873 -29.80 -20.61 26.36
CA ALA A 873 -30.27 -21.86 25.75
C ALA A 873 -31.73 -21.72 25.25
N GLY A 874 -31.97 -22.07 23.98
CA GLY A 874 -33.29 -21.98 23.35
C GLY A 874 -33.75 -20.58 22.92
N ALA A 875 -32.94 -19.54 23.13
CA ALA A 875 -33.23 -18.18 22.65
C ALA A 875 -32.28 -17.78 21.50
N PRO A 876 -32.74 -16.96 20.55
CA PRO A 876 -31.88 -16.41 19.51
C PRO A 876 -30.91 -15.38 20.10
N GLY A 877 -29.63 -15.49 19.73
CA GLY A 877 -28.57 -14.58 20.15
C GLY A 877 -27.42 -15.30 20.83
N VAL A 878 -26.25 -15.27 20.18
CA VAL A 878 -24.97 -15.70 20.77
C VAL A 878 -23.98 -14.54 20.71
N LYS A 879 -23.40 -14.16 21.85
CA LYS A 879 -22.31 -13.21 21.91
C LYS A 879 -20.98 -13.96 21.97
N CYS A 880 -20.06 -13.65 21.07
CA CYS A 880 -18.71 -14.20 21.06
C CYS A 880 -17.71 -13.08 21.33
N ALA A 881 -16.97 -13.18 22.42
CA ALA A 881 -15.83 -12.34 22.71
C ALA A 881 -14.54 -13.15 22.55
N ILE A 882 -13.51 -12.56 21.96
CA ILE A 882 -12.21 -13.18 21.83
C ILE A 882 -11.12 -12.25 22.33
N LYS A 883 -10.09 -12.83 22.94
CA LYS A 883 -8.86 -12.15 23.32
C LYS A 883 -7.68 -12.85 22.64
N THR A 884 -6.94 -12.12 21.82
CA THR A 884 -5.86 -12.67 20.96
C THR A 884 -4.70 -11.68 20.83
N PRO A 885 -3.44 -12.14 20.71
CA PRO A 885 -2.31 -11.24 20.44
C PRO A 885 -2.41 -10.52 19.09
N SER A 886 -3.27 -10.98 18.16
CA SER A 886 -3.50 -10.37 16.84
C SER A 886 -5.01 -10.07 16.63
N PRO A 887 -5.52 -8.93 17.14
CA PRO A 887 -6.95 -8.57 17.06
C PRO A 887 -7.46 -8.39 15.62
N GLU A 888 -6.58 -8.08 14.68
CA GLU A 888 -6.85 -8.01 13.24
C GLU A 888 -7.38 -9.33 12.64
N MET A 889 -7.15 -10.47 13.29
CA MET A 889 -7.70 -11.77 12.89
C MET A 889 -9.16 -11.99 13.32
N ALA A 890 -9.72 -11.11 14.16
CA ALA A 890 -11.05 -11.27 14.74
C ALA A 890 -12.18 -11.44 13.69
N PRO A 891 -12.24 -10.68 12.58
CA PRO A 891 -13.29 -10.85 11.58
C PRO A 891 -13.31 -12.27 10.97
N LEU A 892 -12.13 -12.82 10.67
CA LEU A 892 -11.98 -14.16 10.10
C LEU A 892 -12.34 -15.25 11.10
N PHE A 893 -11.99 -15.04 12.37
CA PHE A 893 -12.36 -15.94 13.46
C PHE A 893 -13.88 -15.94 13.68
N PHE A 894 -14.52 -14.77 13.69
CA PHE A 894 -15.97 -14.68 13.85
C PHE A 894 -16.73 -15.33 12.70
N GLU A 895 -16.25 -15.20 11.45
CA GLU A 895 -16.84 -15.90 10.30
C GLU A 895 -16.77 -17.43 10.47
N ALA A 896 -15.63 -17.95 10.94
CA ALA A 896 -15.44 -19.38 11.19
C ALA A 896 -16.35 -19.90 12.31
N ILE A 897 -16.44 -19.18 13.43
CA ILE A 897 -17.33 -19.54 14.55
C ILE A 897 -18.80 -19.41 14.15
N GLU A 898 -19.17 -18.38 13.41
CA GLU A 898 -20.53 -18.21 12.90
C GLU A 898 -20.96 -19.42 12.05
N THR A 899 -20.05 -19.95 11.22
CA THR A 899 -20.30 -21.16 10.42
C THR A 899 -20.57 -22.39 11.31
N LEU A 900 -19.73 -22.64 12.32
CA LEU A 900 -19.90 -23.77 13.26
C LEU A 900 -21.15 -23.66 14.13
N LEU A 901 -21.58 -22.43 14.42
CA LEU A 901 -22.77 -22.16 15.21
C LEU A 901 -24.06 -22.25 14.36
N ARG A 902 -24.00 -21.93 13.06
CA ARG A 902 -25.15 -21.97 12.13
C ARG A 902 -25.49 -23.35 11.58
N GLU A 903 -24.52 -24.24 11.42
CA GLU A 903 -24.80 -25.59 10.92
C GLU A 903 -25.85 -26.27 11.80
N LYS A 904 -26.97 -26.68 11.21
CA LYS A 904 -28.03 -27.42 11.92
C LYS A 904 -27.50 -28.82 12.26
N ASP A 905 -27.99 -29.37 13.36
CA ASP A 905 -27.78 -30.77 13.74
C ASP A 905 -28.15 -31.68 12.54
N ASP A 906 -27.15 -32.15 11.78
CA ASP A 906 -27.34 -33.13 10.68
C ASP A 906 -27.87 -34.49 11.18
N SER A 907 -28.06 -34.61 12.49
CA SER A 907 -28.74 -35.73 13.13
C SER A 907 -30.24 -35.82 12.80
N GLU A 908 -30.89 -34.74 12.32
CA GLU A 908 -32.27 -34.80 11.80
C GLU A 908 -32.36 -35.19 10.32
N VAL A 909 -31.43 -34.77 9.47
CA VAL A 909 -31.46 -35.09 8.02
C VAL A 909 -31.15 -36.56 7.78
N HIS A 910 -30.22 -37.15 8.54
CA HIS A 910 -29.95 -38.59 8.50
C HIS A 910 -31.11 -39.43 9.07
N ARG A 911 -31.84 -38.92 10.08
CA ARG A 911 -33.04 -39.60 10.60
C ARG A 911 -34.22 -39.56 9.62
N VAL A 912 -34.38 -38.49 8.85
CA VAL A 912 -35.44 -38.38 7.84
C VAL A 912 -35.12 -39.22 6.59
N GLN A 913 -33.86 -39.30 6.16
CA GLN A 913 -33.46 -40.16 5.06
C GLN A 913 -33.53 -41.66 5.41
N THR A 914 -33.17 -42.04 6.64
CA THR A 914 -33.29 -43.45 7.08
C THR A 914 -34.75 -43.89 7.19
N ARG A 915 -35.66 -42.99 7.58
CA ARG A 915 -37.09 -43.30 7.71
C ARG A 915 -37.86 -43.33 6.39
N ILE A 916 -37.35 -42.66 5.36
CA ILE A 916 -37.87 -42.77 3.97
C ILE A 916 -37.38 -44.08 3.32
N HIS A 917 -36.22 -44.60 3.73
CA HIS A 917 -35.72 -45.89 3.24
C HIS A 917 -36.31 -47.13 3.94
N GLU A 918 -36.96 -46.95 5.09
CA GLU A 918 -37.73 -48.01 5.77
C GLU A 918 -39.23 -48.02 5.40
N LEU A 919 -39.71 -47.03 4.63
CA LEU A 919 -41.12 -46.90 4.20
C LEU A 919 -41.33 -46.98 2.67
N LEU A 920 -40.28 -47.28 1.91
CA LEU A 920 -40.29 -47.70 0.51
C LEU A 920 -39.62 -49.08 0.42
#